data_AF-A0AAU4CLQ1-F1
#
_entry.id   AF-A0AAU4CLQ1-F1
#
_cell.length_a   1.000
_cell.length_b   1.000
_cell.length_c   1.000
_cell.angle_alpha   90.00
_cell.angle_beta   90.00
_cell.angle_gamma   90.00
#
_symmetry.space_group_name_H-M   'P 1'
#
loop_
_entity.id
_entity.type
_entity.pdbx_description
1 polymer ?
#
loop_
_entity_poly.entity_id
_entity_poly.type
_entity_poly.pdbx_seq_one_letter_code
_entity_poly.pdbx_strand_id
1 'polypeptide(L)'
;MRVKWKSLLLAGALSVMPLTSIGAVAAPARTEAQAQAPHTVTYDQYSVRVDGKPLYIWGAEFHYFRLPSPDAWRDVLQKIKAGGFNAVSLYFDWGYHSAKPGRYDFTGIRDVERLLDEAERAGLYVIARPGPYINAEVSGGGMPAWRKTQAGVNRTSEPEYLKAAREWMSRINPIIARHQLTRGTGNVILYQVENEYQGGREDADYMQTLIDWAREDGIDVPTFVNDGGANQNWVSGKGAPDIYGFDAYPQGFDCKDPDTWKNLPDYSYVNEWKPESPLIIPEAQGGAFDPWGGTGYQDCAKLTGTDFTRVFSKMNIAAGVSGQSFYMTYGGTNWGWLADPNAVYTSYDYGAPINESRQLTDKYQEFKRLGYMVNSVTSLARTDKAEAPVPSDDALRVDRRVNPDDGAQFFTVRHADTRVKDKDETTLSLTGADGDYPRVPQQGTITVDGRDAKLLVAGYDLSESQRLVYSTSEIMTHAEIGGRDVALLHGREGEAGETVLRYAERPEVTVLDGEVTTTWDAERGDLRLNYTHKGLARVLVNGMELLIADTAETAHWWQQDTAEGPVLVRGPSLVRTAEMAGDTLKLTGDSTKAARIEVIADAKRVTWNDRRVTATQAPRPVELPTLTTWKYKEEAPESAPGFDDSTWTTADRLTAHNPELAGSLPVLAMDEYGYHHGNVWYRGRFKTTGRATGLALNANTGPTGQYAAWLNGRYLGSSGDGGHTFDVPADTLRASGDNVLSVLVENAGHNEEWGHDYSKEPRGLLGAEVVGGASTLTWKIQGSRGGEDPVDTARGPYNNGGLYGERAGWSLAGHPDGSWKNTTLAGQSAKTGTGVRWYRTSARLDLPQGQDNAIALDLAEAEGGGTGYRAQIFVNGWLIGRYLPDTGPQTRFVIPKGILREQGSNTIALAVWSTEAGAGPGSAKLVDLGATAGGIRIGPVAAPSYDAKTYAMPEAGARVTVDAEPFLSTGTAARVPVSVTVPKDAPAARNVELTLKVPDGWTATTDDTTRFARVRPGDTVTADYTVTPPGDPVHYAVLSATAKLSQPGRPGTVTGVRAVQVPPPGLSADTYVSDATLVKAVNGWGPVEKDASNGEAAAGDGRPLSIGGTTYAKGLGVHANSQVRVYLGGGCTRFTATAGVDDEVGDNGSVSFAVIADGRSLFDSPVRYGSDGGATVDVDVTGARWLDLLVDGDGDVSTDHADWADAKLTCGGGA
;
A
#
# COMPACT_ATOMS: atom_id res chain seq x y z
N MET A 1 77.33 -12.09 -5.15
CA MET A 1 77.81 -13.43 -5.56
C MET A 1 76.80 -14.46 -5.07
N ARG A 2 75.93 -14.97 -5.96
CA ARG A 2 75.95 -16.35 -6.50
C ARG A 2 75.87 -17.42 -5.38
N VAL A 3 74.93 -18.35 -5.30
CA VAL A 3 74.09 -19.02 -6.32
C VAL A 3 73.04 -19.87 -5.58
N LYS A 4 71.82 -19.98 -6.14
CA LYS A 4 70.79 -20.96 -5.80
C LYS A 4 71.13 -22.33 -6.42
N TRP A 5 70.67 -23.44 -5.82
CA TRP A 5 70.08 -24.65 -6.44
C TRP A 5 70.38 -25.93 -5.62
N LYS A 6 69.33 -26.71 -5.33
CA LYS A 6 69.18 -28.19 -5.25
C LYS A 6 67.82 -28.49 -4.57
N SER A 7 66.81 -29.07 -5.24
CA SER A 7 66.60 -30.50 -5.60
C SER A 7 66.50 -31.37 -4.33
N LEU A 8 65.47 -32.20 -4.06
CA LEU A 8 64.82 -33.21 -4.90
C LEU A 8 63.46 -33.70 -4.32
N LEU A 9 62.65 -34.22 -5.25
CA LEU A 9 61.80 -35.43 -5.21
C LEU A 9 60.31 -35.42 -4.80
N LEU A 10 59.54 -35.88 -5.79
CA LEU A 10 58.13 -36.25 -5.86
C LEU A 10 57.76 -37.46 -4.98
N ALA A 11 56.55 -37.41 -4.42
CA ALA A 11 55.57 -38.48 -4.47
C ALA A 11 54.16 -37.85 -4.40
N GLY A 12 53.30 -38.17 -5.35
CA GLY A 12 51.96 -37.58 -5.49
C GLY A 12 50.95 -38.16 -4.50
N ALA A 13 50.23 -37.27 -3.82
CA ALA A 13 49.02 -37.56 -3.07
C ALA A 13 47.88 -36.68 -3.61
N LEU A 14 46.75 -37.29 -3.95
CA LEU A 14 45.49 -36.59 -4.19
C LEU A 14 45.09 -35.86 -2.90
N SER A 15 44.82 -34.56 -2.98
CA SER A 15 44.24 -33.77 -1.89
C SER A 15 43.23 -32.78 -2.46
N VAL A 16 41.98 -32.98 -2.01
CA VAL A 16 40.87 -32.05 -1.79
C VAL A 16 41.13 -30.61 -2.26
N MET A 17 40.47 -30.20 -3.34
CA MET A 17 40.25 -28.78 -3.66
C MET A 17 39.07 -28.25 -2.84
N PRO A 18 39.22 -27.19 -2.04
CA PRO A 18 38.08 -26.50 -1.44
C PRO A 18 37.32 -25.74 -2.53
N LEU A 19 35.99 -25.83 -2.50
CA LEU A 19 35.09 -25.05 -3.32
C LEU A 19 35.40 -23.56 -3.18
N THR A 20 35.63 -22.92 -4.32
CA THR A 20 35.65 -21.47 -4.48
C THR A 20 34.34 -20.88 -3.98
N SER A 21 34.41 -20.11 -2.90
CA SER A 21 33.40 -19.18 -2.46
C SER A 21 33.01 -18.25 -3.61
N ILE A 22 31.73 -18.22 -3.96
CA ILE A 22 31.14 -17.24 -4.84
C ILE A 22 31.35 -15.88 -4.17
N GLY A 23 32.17 -15.03 -4.79
CA GLY A 23 32.51 -13.72 -4.27
C GLY A 23 31.26 -12.86 -4.14
N ALA A 24 31.01 -12.36 -2.93
CA ALA A 24 30.25 -11.14 -2.74
C ALA A 24 30.86 -10.08 -3.66
N VAL A 25 30.05 -9.48 -4.53
CA VAL A 25 30.46 -8.27 -5.25
C VAL A 25 30.64 -7.21 -4.18
N ALA A 26 31.89 -7.03 -3.74
CA ALA A 26 32.24 -5.90 -2.89
C ALA A 26 31.91 -4.62 -3.66
N ALA A 27 31.14 -3.74 -3.03
CA ALA A 27 30.94 -2.39 -3.50
C ALA A 27 32.30 -1.76 -3.86
N PRO A 28 32.41 -0.97 -4.94
CA PRO A 28 33.65 -0.26 -5.23
C PRO A 28 34.06 0.53 -3.99
N ALA A 29 35.32 0.41 -3.58
CA ALA A 29 35.86 1.19 -2.48
C ALA A 29 35.58 2.69 -2.74
N ARG A 30 34.89 3.33 -1.78
CA ARG A 30 34.64 4.78 -1.78
C ARG A 30 35.97 5.51 -2.03
N THR A 31 36.05 6.31 -3.08
CA THR A 31 36.82 7.56 -2.96
C THR A 31 36.12 8.34 -1.86
N GLU A 32 36.79 8.57 -0.74
CA GLU A 32 36.30 9.50 0.29
C GLU A 32 35.95 10.82 -0.40
N ALA A 33 34.65 11.08 -0.57
CA ALA A 33 34.20 12.42 -0.88
C ALA A 33 34.71 13.29 0.28
N GLN A 34 35.49 14.31 -0.04
CA GLN A 34 35.93 15.29 0.95
C GLN A 34 34.67 15.81 1.65
N ALA A 35 34.54 15.57 2.96
CA ALA A 35 33.44 16.12 3.75
C ALA A 35 33.38 17.63 3.48
N GLN A 36 32.21 18.10 3.05
CA GLN A 36 31.99 19.52 2.86
C GLN A 36 31.96 20.20 4.24
N ALA A 37 32.12 21.53 4.27
CA ALA A 37 31.97 22.25 5.53
C ALA A 37 30.55 22.00 6.08
N PRO A 38 30.40 21.67 7.38
CA PRO A 38 29.09 21.58 8.01
C PRO A 38 28.27 22.86 7.84
N HIS A 39 26.99 22.72 7.54
CA HIS A 39 26.04 23.84 7.41
C HIS A 39 25.23 24.04 8.70
N THR A 40 24.61 25.21 8.86
CA THR A 40 23.59 25.42 9.89
C THR A 40 22.19 25.34 9.28
N VAL A 41 21.29 24.60 9.94
CA VAL A 41 19.87 24.53 9.58
C VAL A 41 19.04 25.01 10.76
N THR A 42 18.35 26.12 10.59
CA THR A 42 17.54 26.78 11.63
C THR A 42 16.18 27.19 11.05
N TYR A 43 15.34 27.86 11.84
CA TYR A 43 14.10 28.46 11.37
C TYR A 43 13.78 29.72 12.17
N ASP A 44 12.89 30.55 11.65
CA ASP A 44 12.24 31.65 12.36
C ASP A 44 10.78 31.76 11.91
N GLN A 45 10.07 32.81 12.34
CA GLN A 45 8.65 33.02 12.01
C GLN A 45 8.35 33.09 10.50
N TYR A 46 9.38 33.27 9.66
CA TYR A 46 9.20 33.39 8.22
C TYR A 46 9.50 32.10 7.48
N SER A 47 10.64 31.45 7.75
CA SER A 47 11.08 30.30 6.96
C SER A 47 12.07 29.40 7.69
N VAL A 48 12.29 28.21 7.13
CA VAL A 48 13.51 27.44 7.36
C VAL A 48 14.69 28.18 6.74
N ARG A 49 15.87 28.10 7.38
CA ARG A 49 17.08 28.83 6.99
C ARG A 49 18.27 27.90 6.90
N VAL A 50 19.05 28.04 5.82
CA VAL A 50 20.33 27.34 5.64
C VAL A 50 21.44 28.38 5.64
N ASP A 51 22.42 28.23 6.53
CA ASP A 51 23.51 29.20 6.74
C ASP A 51 23.01 30.64 6.95
N GLY A 52 21.89 30.78 7.66
CA GLY A 52 21.24 32.06 7.92
C GLY A 52 20.47 32.65 6.73
N LYS A 53 20.44 32.01 5.57
CA LYS A 53 19.64 32.46 4.42
C LYS A 53 18.23 31.86 4.46
N PRO A 54 17.15 32.68 4.32
CA PRO A 54 15.78 32.20 4.14
C PRO A 54 15.67 31.22 2.98
N LEU A 55 14.93 30.12 3.19
CA LEU A 55 14.64 29.11 2.18
C LEU A 55 13.13 29.00 2.01
N TYR A 56 12.65 29.30 0.80
CA TYR A 56 11.31 28.90 0.40
C TYR A 56 11.35 27.42 0.00
N ILE A 57 10.73 26.53 0.79
CA ILE A 57 10.71 25.10 0.47
C ILE A 57 9.65 24.82 -0.59
N TRP A 58 10.10 24.52 -1.81
CA TRP A 58 9.26 23.98 -2.88
C TRP A 58 9.53 22.48 -2.98
N GLY A 59 8.75 21.72 -2.21
CA GLY A 59 8.98 20.30 -1.96
C GLY A 59 8.17 19.38 -2.87
N ALA A 60 8.70 18.18 -3.09
CA ALA A 60 8.07 17.14 -3.89
C ALA A 60 8.01 15.82 -3.12
N GLU A 61 6.83 15.21 -2.98
CA GLU A 61 6.73 13.88 -2.39
C GLU A 61 7.15 12.78 -3.39
N PHE A 62 8.00 11.86 -2.94
CA PHE A 62 8.45 10.69 -3.70
C PHE A 62 8.59 9.43 -2.83
N HIS A 63 7.88 8.35 -3.19
CA HIS A 63 8.00 7.05 -2.52
C HIS A 63 8.87 6.07 -3.32
N TYR A 64 10.13 5.93 -2.95
CA TYR A 64 11.10 5.05 -3.63
C TYR A 64 10.67 3.58 -3.65
N PHE A 65 9.94 3.11 -2.63
CA PHE A 65 9.43 1.74 -2.54
C PHE A 65 8.31 1.45 -3.55
N ARG A 66 7.65 2.48 -4.12
CA ARG A 66 6.70 2.36 -5.25
C ARG A 66 7.37 2.37 -6.63
N LEU A 67 8.69 2.55 -6.69
CA LEU A 67 9.52 2.42 -7.88
C LEU A 67 10.70 1.51 -7.57
N PRO A 68 10.57 0.17 -7.65
CA PRO A 68 11.58 -0.80 -7.18
C PRO A 68 12.78 -0.89 -8.14
N SER A 69 13.38 0.24 -8.48
CA SER A 69 14.45 0.42 -9.45
C SER A 69 15.36 1.58 -9.03
N PRO A 70 16.45 1.27 -8.30
CA PRO A 70 17.38 2.29 -7.79
C PRO A 70 17.98 3.21 -8.85
N ASP A 71 18.20 2.71 -10.08
CA ASP A 71 18.67 3.52 -11.20
C ASP A 71 17.60 4.52 -11.66
N ALA A 72 16.31 4.15 -11.56
CA ALA A 72 15.18 4.99 -11.94
C ALA A 72 14.84 6.05 -10.88
N TRP A 73 15.26 5.89 -9.62
CA TRP A 73 15.14 6.96 -8.61
C TRP A 73 15.82 8.23 -9.07
N ARG A 74 17.04 8.11 -9.62
CA ARG A 74 17.77 9.25 -10.21
C ARG A 74 16.96 9.96 -11.30
N ASP A 75 16.21 9.22 -12.12
CA ASP A 75 15.39 9.82 -13.17
C ASP A 75 14.30 10.71 -12.59
N VAL A 76 13.56 10.21 -11.60
CA VAL A 76 12.49 10.97 -10.93
C VAL A 76 13.08 12.16 -10.17
N LEU A 77 14.18 11.98 -9.43
CA LEU A 77 14.83 13.06 -8.68
C LEU A 77 15.35 14.18 -9.60
N GLN A 78 15.92 13.84 -10.77
CA GLN A 78 16.33 14.85 -11.75
C GLN A 78 15.14 15.57 -12.40
N LYS A 79 14.01 14.88 -12.60
CA LYS A 79 12.76 15.52 -13.06
C LYS A 79 12.20 16.45 -11.97
N ILE A 80 12.20 16.04 -10.71
CA ILE A 80 11.84 16.90 -9.58
C ILE A 80 12.72 18.16 -9.59
N LYS A 81 14.05 18.04 -9.62
CA LYS A 81 14.94 19.20 -9.67
C LYS A 81 14.69 20.10 -10.89
N ALA A 82 14.57 19.52 -12.08
CA ALA A 82 14.32 20.26 -13.30
C ALA A 82 12.96 20.99 -13.29
N GLY A 83 11.99 20.47 -12.55
CA GLY A 83 10.68 21.07 -12.30
C GLY A 83 10.70 22.22 -11.30
N GLY A 84 11.87 22.73 -10.91
CA GLY A 84 12.00 23.87 -10.01
C GLY A 84 11.82 23.54 -8.53
N PHE A 85 11.66 22.26 -8.18
CA PHE A 85 11.67 21.83 -6.79
C PHE A 85 13.08 21.89 -6.22
N ASN A 86 13.17 22.26 -4.95
CA ASN A 86 14.44 22.37 -4.23
C ASN A 86 14.54 21.38 -3.07
N ALA A 87 13.45 20.70 -2.71
CA ALA A 87 13.41 19.63 -1.72
C ALA A 87 12.62 18.43 -2.23
N VAL A 88 12.99 17.24 -1.75
CA VAL A 88 12.21 16.00 -1.88
C VAL A 88 11.81 15.51 -0.49
N SER A 89 10.55 15.17 -0.33
CA SER A 89 10.00 14.55 0.86
C SER A 89 9.86 13.04 0.66
N LEU A 90 10.32 12.27 1.65
CA LEU A 90 10.49 10.83 1.55
C LEU A 90 9.89 10.13 2.78
N TYR A 91 8.86 9.30 2.57
CA TYR A 91 8.52 8.25 3.51
C TYR A 91 9.52 7.10 3.50
N PHE A 92 9.71 6.45 4.65
CA PHE A 92 10.47 5.21 4.80
C PHE A 92 9.56 4.10 5.35
N ASP A 93 9.11 3.20 4.47
CA ASP A 93 8.16 2.13 4.82
C ASP A 93 8.84 1.04 5.68
N TRP A 94 8.52 1.00 6.97
CA TRP A 94 9.07 0.03 7.91
C TRP A 94 8.74 -1.42 7.50
N GLY A 95 7.52 -1.70 7.06
CA GLY A 95 7.09 -3.01 6.57
C GLY A 95 7.86 -3.46 5.33
N TYR A 96 8.18 -2.53 4.42
CA TYR A 96 9.04 -2.78 3.27
C TYR A 96 10.45 -3.21 3.65
N HIS A 97 10.97 -2.70 4.77
CA HIS A 97 12.30 -3.00 5.27
C HIS A 97 12.36 -4.20 6.23
N SER A 98 11.25 -4.62 6.84
CA SER A 98 11.25 -5.59 7.93
C SER A 98 10.20 -6.69 7.78
N ALA A 99 10.57 -7.79 7.12
CA ALA A 99 9.71 -8.98 7.00
C ALA A 99 9.46 -9.72 8.32
N LYS A 100 10.32 -9.49 9.33
CA LYS A 100 10.31 -10.20 10.62
C LYS A 100 10.90 -9.33 11.73
N PRO A 101 10.43 -9.45 13.00
CA PRO A 101 11.06 -8.76 14.13
C PRO A 101 12.58 -9.04 14.18
N GLY A 102 13.39 -8.01 14.40
CA GLY A 102 14.85 -8.19 14.45
C GLY A 102 15.57 -8.32 13.11
N ARG A 103 14.87 -8.14 11.98
CA ARG A 103 15.44 -8.27 10.62
C ARG A 103 15.08 -7.05 9.79
N TYR A 104 16.10 -6.38 9.28
CA TYR A 104 15.99 -5.18 8.44
C TYR A 104 16.90 -5.31 7.22
N ASP A 105 16.37 -5.01 6.05
CA ASP A 105 17.11 -5.03 4.77
C ASP A 105 17.16 -3.63 4.18
N PHE A 106 18.37 -3.11 3.99
CA PHE A 106 18.65 -1.83 3.33
C PHE A 106 19.53 -2.04 2.09
N THR A 107 19.32 -3.13 1.35
CA THR A 107 20.14 -3.48 0.18
C THR A 107 19.31 -3.55 -1.10
N GLY A 108 19.97 -3.46 -2.26
CA GLY A 108 19.29 -3.59 -3.56
C GLY A 108 18.20 -2.53 -3.76
N ILE A 109 16.95 -2.96 -3.95
CA ILE A 109 15.79 -2.06 -4.11
C ILE A 109 15.37 -1.35 -2.80
N ARG A 110 16.01 -1.69 -1.68
CA ARG A 110 15.80 -1.13 -0.34
C ARG A 110 16.98 -0.25 0.11
N ASP A 111 17.91 0.09 -0.78
CA ASP A 111 19.12 0.83 -0.43
C ASP A 111 18.83 2.32 -0.16
N VAL A 112 18.59 2.64 1.12
CA VAL A 112 18.29 4.01 1.58
C VAL A 112 19.52 4.92 1.51
N GLU A 113 20.72 4.40 1.76
CA GLU A 113 21.96 5.18 1.62
C GLU A 113 22.09 5.68 0.17
N ARG A 114 21.90 4.78 -0.79
CA ARG A 114 21.91 5.14 -2.20
C ARG A 114 20.80 6.14 -2.55
N LEU A 115 19.59 5.99 -2.01
CA LEU A 115 18.50 6.93 -2.27
C LEU A 115 18.88 8.36 -1.87
N LEU A 116 19.43 8.53 -0.67
CA LEU A 116 19.85 9.84 -0.14
C LEU A 116 21.05 10.39 -0.93
N ASP A 117 22.03 9.55 -1.29
CA ASP A 117 23.13 9.91 -2.21
C ASP A 117 22.60 10.43 -3.57
N GLU A 118 21.57 9.80 -4.13
CA GLU A 118 21.00 10.21 -5.41
C GLU A 118 20.22 11.53 -5.30
N ALA A 119 19.56 11.79 -4.16
CA ALA A 119 18.93 13.08 -3.89
C ALA A 119 19.98 14.20 -3.75
N GLU A 120 21.10 13.92 -3.08
CA GLU A 120 22.22 14.86 -2.96
C GLU A 120 22.82 15.17 -4.34
N ARG A 121 23.08 14.14 -5.15
CA ARG A 121 23.58 14.30 -6.53
C ARG A 121 22.63 15.07 -7.44
N ALA A 122 21.32 14.99 -7.19
CA ALA A 122 20.33 15.79 -7.91
C ALA A 122 20.27 17.25 -7.42
N GLY A 123 20.97 17.61 -6.35
CA GLY A 123 20.95 18.96 -5.77
C GLY A 123 19.62 19.31 -5.11
N LEU A 124 18.98 18.32 -4.48
CA LEU A 124 17.75 18.46 -3.72
C LEU A 124 18.05 18.35 -2.23
N TYR A 125 17.40 19.17 -1.41
CA TYR A 125 17.31 18.91 0.02
C TYR A 125 16.37 17.73 0.31
N VAL A 126 16.52 17.08 1.45
CA VAL A 126 15.63 15.99 1.90
C VAL A 126 14.85 16.40 3.13
N ILE A 127 13.53 16.16 3.07
CA ILE A 127 12.60 16.14 4.20
C ILE A 127 12.36 14.67 4.54
N ALA A 128 12.93 14.20 5.65
CA ALA A 128 12.88 12.78 6.00
C ALA A 128 11.63 12.46 6.85
N ARG A 129 10.81 11.50 6.43
CA ARG A 129 9.56 11.11 7.10
C ARG A 129 9.54 9.61 7.47
N PRO A 130 10.31 9.16 8.47
CA PRO A 130 10.51 7.72 8.70
C PRO A 130 9.42 7.03 9.55
N GLY A 131 8.35 7.72 9.90
CA GLY A 131 7.26 7.16 10.71
C GLY A 131 7.59 7.15 12.22
N PRO A 132 7.24 6.08 12.98
CA PRO A 132 7.12 4.67 12.53
C PRO A 132 5.88 4.31 11.71
N TYR A 133 4.81 5.09 11.82
CA TYR A 133 3.62 4.99 10.97
C TYR A 133 3.66 6.06 9.89
N ILE A 134 3.27 5.73 8.65
CA ILE A 134 3.34 6.66 7.50
C ILE A 134 2.02 6.81 6.75
N ASN A 135 0.97 6.05 7.08
CA ASN A 135 -0.26 5.99 6.29
C ASN A 135 0.03 5.59 4.83
N ALA A 136 0.11 6.58 3.94
CA ALA A 136 0.59 6.51 2.57
C ALA A 136 -0.19 5.57 1.64
N GLU A 137 -1.38 5.12 2.02
CA GLU A 137 -2.22 4.16 1.29
C GLU A 137 -1.47 2.86 1.01
N VAL A 138 -0.62 2.43 1.96
CA VAL A 138 0.08 1.14 1.94
C VAL A 138 -0.45 0.22 3.03
N SER A 139 -0.31 -1.08 2.81
CA SER A 139 -0.77 -2.14 3.71
C SER A 139 -0.21 -1.94 5.12
N GLY A 140 -1.11 -1.81 6.10
CA GLY A 140 -0.74 -1.54 7.49
C GLY A 140 -0.26 -0.12 7.78
N GLY A 141 -0.41 0.82 6.85
CA GLY A 141 0.11 2.19 6.89
C GLY A 141 1.64 2.25 7.08
N GLY A 142 2.34 1.28 6.49
CA GLY A 142 3.80 1.12 6.52
C GLY A 142 4.32 0.39 7.74
N MET A 143 3.47 -0.02 8.68
CA MET A 143 3.87 -0.90 9.76
C MET A 143 4.05 -2.35 9.24
N PRO A 144 5.07 -3.09 9.71
CA PRO A 144 5.29 -4.46 9.30
C PRO A 144 4.11 -5.36 9.62
N ALA A 145 3.90 -6.35 8.75
CA ALA A 145 2.75 -7.23 8.87
C ALA A 145 2.76 -8.09 10.15
N TRP A 146 3.94 -8.43 10.67
CA TRP A 146 4.07 -9.13 11.96
C TRP A 146 3.59 -8.29 13.17
N ARG A 147 3.36 -6.97 13.04
CA ARG A 147 2.74 -6.16 14.10
C ARG A 147 1.28 -6.53 14.37
N LYS A 148 0.63 -7.24 13.44
CA LYS A 148 -0.78 -7.63 13.54
C LYS A 148 -1.02 -8.58 14.72
N THR A 149 0.02 -9.31 15.13
CA THR A 149 -0.06 -10.34 16.18
C THR A 149 0.79 -10.05 17.41
N GLN A 150 1.33 -8.85 17.57
CA GLN A 150 1.97 -8.50 18.86
C GLN A 150 1.15 -7.50 19.65
N ALA A 151 1.25 -7.66 20.98
CA ALA A 151 0.59 -6.85 21.98
C ALA A 151 0.97 -5.36 21.90
N GLY A 152 0.25 -4.55 22.67
CA GLY A 152 0.41 -3.10 22.74
C GLY A 152 -0.28 -2.39 21.58
N VAL A 153 -1.11 -1.41 21.90
CA VAL A 153 -1.88 -0.63 20.91
C VAL A 153 -0.91 0.17 20.04
N ASN A 154 -1.07 0.05 18.73
CA ASN A 154 -0.23 0.78 17.78
C ASN A 154 -0.36 2.31 17.96
N ARG A 155 0.76 3.00 17.77
CA ARG A 155 0.87 4.48 17.86
C ARG A 155 0.48 5.02 19.25
N THR A 156 0.97 4.36 20.30
CA THR A 156 0.78 4.77 21.71
C THR A 156 2.07 4.53 22.53
N SER A 157 2.08 4.92 23.80
CA SER A 157 3.16 4.67 24.76
C SER A 157 3.19 3.24 25.32
N GLU A 158 2.38 2.33 24.79
CA GLU A 158 2.37 0.93 25.21
C GLU A 158 3.75 0.26 25.00
N PRO A 159 4.34 -0.41 26.03
CA PRO A 159 5.73 -0.86 26.00
C PRO A 159 6.10 -1.77 24.82
N GLU A 160 5.20 -2.67 24.40
CA GLU A 160 5.48 -3.59 23.30
C GLU A 160 5.49 -2.90 21.93
N TYR A 161 4.62 -1.90 21.71
CA TYR A 161 4.68 -1.08 20.49
C TYR A 161 5.93 -0.21 20.49
N LEU A 162 6.21 0.49 21.61
CA LEU A 162 7.41 1.33 21.75
C LEU A 162 8.69 0.53 21.52
N LYS A 163 8.78 -0.71 22.01
CA LYS A 163 9.94 -1.57 21.78
C LYS A 163 10.15 -1.87 20.30
N ALA A 164 9.10 -2.18 19.56
CA ALA A 164 9.17 -2.45 18.12
C ALA A 164 9.50 -1.17 17.33
N ALA A 165 8.85 -0.05 17.65
CA ALA A 165 9.12 1.27 17.07
C ALA A 165 10.56 1.74 17.33
N ARG A 166 11.08 1.57 18.56
CA ARG A 166 12.47 1.89 18.90
C ARG A 166 13.44 1.08 18.06
N GLU A 167 13.16 -0.20 17.85
CA GLU A 167 14.02 -1.02 17.01
C GLU A 167 14.10 -0.46 15.60
N TRP A 168 12.96 -0.15 14.97
CA TRP A 168 12.93 0.48 13.64
C TRP A 168 13.74 1.78 13.60
N MET A 169 13.43 2.72 14.50
CA MET A 169 14.10 4.02 14.57
C MET A 169 15.61 3.88 14.75
N SER A 170 16.07 2.95 15.60
CA SER A 170 17.50 2.67 15.79
C SER A 170 18.22 2.13 14.55
N ARG A 171 17.49 1.70 13.52
CA ARG A 171 18.05 1.28 12.23
C ARG A 171 18.05 2.41 11.20
N ILE A 172 16.93 3.11 11.06
CA ILE A 172 16.75 4.13 10.02
C ILE A 172 17.39 5.47 10.41
N ASN A 173 17.27 5.91 11.67
CA ASN A 173 17.78 7.20 12.11
C ASN A 173 19.28 7.34 11.94
N PRO A 174 20.13 6.34 12.26
CA PRO A 174 21.55 6.47 12.00
C PRO A 174 21.90 6.62 10.51
N ILE A 175 21.10 6.07 9.59
CA ILE A 175 21.27 6.30 8.14
C ILE A 175 20.95 7.76 7.84
N ILE A 176 19.76 8.24 8.23
CA ILE A 176 19.34 9.64 8.01
C ILE A 176 20.34 10.62 8.65
N ALA A 177 20.82 10.35 9.86
CA ALA A 177 21.72 11.22 10.60
C ALA A 177 23.06 11.45 9.87
N ARG A 178 23.57 10.44 9.15
CA ARG A 178 24.79 10.57 8.31
C ARG A 178 24.58 11.47 7.09
N HIS A 179 23.33 11.60 6.64
CA HIS A 179 22.95 12.38 5.47
C HIS A 179 22.42 13.78 5.83
N GLN A 180 22.53 14.21 7.08
CA GLN A 180 22.15 15.58 7.45
C GLN A 180 23.11 16.59 6.85
N LEU A 181 22.55 17.69 6.36
CA LEU A 181 23.31 18.82 5.82
C LEU A 181 24.26 19.43 6.88
N THR A 182 23.84 19.38 8.15
CA THR A 182 24.61 19.78 9.34
C THR A 182 25.87 18.95 9.59
N ARG A 183 26.03 17.80 8.91
CA ARG A 183 27.23 16.95 9.01
C ARG A 183 28.22 17.20 7.89
N GLY A 184 27.86 18.00 6.88
CA GLY A 184 28.69 18.24 5.69
C GLY A 184 28.80 17.02 4.78
N THR A 185 27.91 16.03 4.96
CA THR A 185 27.96 14.71 4.30
C THR A 185 26.62 14.30 3.67
N GLY A 186 25.65 15.21 3.55
CA GLY A 186 24.39 14.94 2.88
C GLY A 186 23.51 16.20 2.79
N ASN A 187 22.22 15.99 2.58
CA ASN A 187 21.24 16.99 2.16
C ASN A 187 19.94 17.03 3.00
N VAL A 188 19.84 16.25 4.09
CA VAL A 188 18.65 16.25 4.97
C VAL A 188 18.61 17.54 5.77
N ILE A 189 17.47 18.25 5.72
CA ILE A 189 17.24 19.55 6.39
C ILE A 189 16.06 19.55 7.37
N LEU A 190 15.16 18.57 7.29
CA LEU A 190 14.00 18.46 8.16
C LEU A 190 13.71 16.99 8.46
N TYR A 191 13.16 16.73 9.64
CA TYR A 191 12.76 15.40 10.10
C TYR A 191 11.32 15.41 10.63
N GLN A 192 10.43 14.64 10.00
CA GLN A 192 9.06 14.50 10.48
C GLN A 192 9.00 13.48 11.63
N VAL A 193 8.26 13.82 12.68
CA VAL A 193 7.93 12.90 13.76
C VAL A 193 6.52 12.38 13.56
N GLU A 194 6.37 11.06 13.47
CA GLU A 194 5.06 10.42 13.22
C GLU A 194 4.45 10.85 11.87
N ASN A 195 3.16 10.58 11.66
CA ASN A 195 2.39 10.98 10.50
C ASN A 195 0.91 11.22 10.85
N GLU A 196 0.41 12.44 10.67
CA GLU A 196 -1.01 12.78 10.92
C GLU A 196 -1.51 12.21 12.25
N TYR A 197 -0.75 12.45 13.32
CA TYR A 197 -1.08 11.96 14.65
C TYR A 197 -2.23 12.79 15.24
N GLN A 198 -3.46 12.45 14.86
CA GLN A 198 -4.72 13.17 15.15
C GLN A 198 -5.84 12.24 15.63
N GLY A 199 -7.05 12.80 15.89
CA GLY A 199 -8.29 12.04 16.04
C GLY A 199 -8.62 11.54 17.47
N GLY A 200 -8.31 12.32 18.50
CA GLY A 200 -8.56 11.94 19.91
C GLY A 200 -7.44 11.11 20.54
N ARG A 201 -6.30 10.93 19.84
CA ARG A 201 -5.07 10.40 20.41
C ARG A 201 -4.31 11.53 21.11
N GLU A 202 -4.31 11.52 22.45
CA GLU A 202 -3.68 12.55 23.29
C GLU A 202 -2.39 12.05 23.97
N ASP A 203 -1.68 11.10 23.36
CA ASP A 203 -0.48 10.51 23.95
C ASP A 203 0.76 11.38 23.68
N ALA A 204 0.86 12.49 24.41
CA ALA A 204 2.01 13.39 24.36
C ALA A 204 3.33 12.71 24.78
N ASP A 205 3.25 11.65 25.59
CA ASP A 205 4.41 10.86 26.03
C ASP A 205 4.98 10.05 24.87
N TYR A 206 4.13 9.49 24.02
CA TYR A 206 4.52 8.80 22.80
C TYR A 206 5.23 9.74 21.83
N MET A 207 4.62 10.89 21.52
CA MET A 207 5.24 11.89 20.63
C MET A 207 6.58 12.40 21.17
N GLN A 208 6.66 12.71 22.47
CA GLN A 208 7.91 13.12 23.10
C GLN A 208 8.97 12.02 23.02
N THR A 209 8.58 10.76 23.23
CA THR A 209 9.49 9.61 23.13
C THR A 209 10.10 9.48 21.73
N LEU A 210 9.31 9.68 20.67
CA LEU A 210 9.82 9.66 19.30
C LEU A 210 10.80 10.81 19.02
N ILE A 211 10.50 12.02 19.51
CA ILE A 211 11.42 13.18 19.41
C ILE A 211 12.74 12.86 20.12
N ASP A 212 12.68 12.39 21.37
CA ASP A 212 13.86 12.09 22.17
C ASP A 212 14.73 11.02 21.49
N TRP A 213 14.11 9.96 20.95
CA TRP A 213 14.80 8.93 20.18
C TRP A 213 15.47 9.44 18.91
N ALA A 214 14.81 10.32 18.16
CA ALA A 214 15.44 10.95 16.99
C ALA A 214 16.69 11.75 17.41
N ARG A 215 16.60 12.54 18.49
CA ARG A 215 17.74 13.30 19.03
C ARG A 215 18.86 12.39 19.53
N GLU A 216 18.53 11.34 20.28
CA GLU A 216 19.49 10.32 20.75
C GLU A 216 20.23 9.63 19.61
N ASP A 217 19.54 9.34 18.51
CA ASP A 217 20.10 8.66 17.34
C ASP A 217 20.90 9.61 16.42
N GLY A 218 21.02 10.88 16.78
CA GLY A 218 21.90 11.86 16.14
C GLY A 218 21.21 12.81 15.16
N ILE A 219 19.86 12.86 15.13
CA ILE A 219 19.11 13.84 14.33
C ILE A 219 19.22 15.21 15.01
N ASP A 220 19.82 16.19 14.34
CA ASP A 220 20.06 17.55 14.84
C ASP A 220 19.41 18.65 13.99
N VAL A 221 18.84 18.29 12.83
CA VAL A 221 17.98 19.20 12.05
C VAL A 221 16.63 19.43 12.75
N PRO A 222 15.92 20.54 12.46
CA PRO A 222 14.61 20.80 13.05
C PRO A 222 13.61 19.66 12.83
N THR A 223 12.89 19.29 13.89
CA THR A 223 11.77 18.36 13.78
C THR A 223 10.48 19.09 13.43
N PHE A 224 9.57 18.40 12.74
CA PHE A 224 8.24 18.94 12.48
C PHE A 224 7.17 17.83 12.55
N VAL A 225 5.91 18.24 12.60
CA VAL A 225 4.75 17.36 12.41
C VAL A 225 4.01 17.75 11.14
N ASN A 226 3.27 16.80 10.58
CA ASN A 226 2.18 17.06 9.68
C ASN A 226 0.86 16.73 10.39
N ASP A 227 0.20 17.73 10.95
CA ASP A 227 -1.17 17.56 11.45
C ASP A 227 -2.09 17.29 10.25
N GLY A 228 -3.03 16.33 10.30
CA GLY A 228 -3.83 15.93 9.13
C GLY A 228 -4.89 16.96 8.69
N GLY A 229 -4.75 18.17 9.21
CA GLY A 229 -5.47 19.39 8.90
C GLY A 229 -4.97 20.51 9.81
N ALA A 230 -5.41 21.74 9.57
CA ALA A 230 -5.13 22.86 10.47
C ALA A 230 -5.94 22.70 11.77
N ASN A 231 -5.47 21.85 12.71
CA ASN A 231 -6.22 21.42 13.89
C ASN A 231 -5.62 21.87 15.24
N GLN A 232 -4.40 22.44 15.24
CA GLN A 232 -3.67 22.88 16.44
C GLN A 232 -3.18 21.74 17.37
N ASN A 233 -3.08 20.48 16.92
CA ASN A 233 -2.80 19.36 17.83
C ASN A 233 -1.41 19.44 18.49
N TRP A 234 -0.40 19.93 17.77
CA TRP A 234 1.01 19.89 18.21
C TRP A 234 1.70 21.25 18.15
N VAL A 235 0.95 22.33 18.40
CA VAL A 235 1.48 23.70 18.37
C VAL A 235 2.34 24.04 19.58
N SER A 236 2.08 23.43 20.74
CA SER A 236 2.81 23.65 21.99
C SER A 236 2.64 22.48 22.96
N GLY A 237 3.41 22.48 24.05
CA GLY A 237 3.33 21.45 25.10
C GLY A 237 4.29 20.28 24.89
N LYS A 238 4.14 19.23 25.70
CA LYS A 238 4.95 18.01 25.61
C LYS A 238 4.66 17.29 24.29
N GLY A 239 5.71 16.79 23.63
CA GLY A 239 5.57 16.12 22.33
C GLY A 239 5.40 17.07 21.13
N ALA A 240 5.36 18.39 21.34
CA ALA A 240 5.36 19.36 20.24
C ALA A 240 6.76 19.44 19.60
N PRO A 241 6.89 19.27 18.27
CA PRO A 241 8.16 19.40 17.55
C PRO A 241 8.61 20.87 17.44
N ASP A 242 9.78 21.09 16.82
CA ASP A 242 10.32 22.44 16.59
C ASP A 242 9.39 23.29 15.70
N ILE A 243 8.89 22.72 14.60
CA ILE A 243 8.03 23.38 13.61
C ILE A 243 6.65 22.72 13.57
N TYR A 244 5.59 23.52 13.59
CA TYR A 244 4.22 23.02 13.35
C TYR A 244 3.92 23.06 11.85
N GLY A 245 3.60 21.91 11.28
CA GLY A 245 3.09 21.77 9.92
C GLY A 245 1.71 21.11 9.92
N PHE A 246 0.95 21.34 8.85
CA PHE A 246 -0.35 20.73 8.65
C PHE A 246 -0.59 20.41 7.18
N ASP A 247 -1.42 19.41 6.92
CA ASP A 247 -1.72 18.93 5.58
C ASP A 247 -2.95 19.62 5.00
N ALA A 248 -2.98 19.75 3.68
CA ALA A 248 -3.99 20.53 2.97
C ALA A 248 -4.43 19.82 1.68
N TYR A 249 -5.58 19.14 1.79
CA TYR A 249 -6.30 18.49 0.68
C TYR A 249 -7.67 19.13 0.42
N PRO A 250 -7.73 20.41 0.00
CA PRO A 250 -8.97 21.18 -0.01
C PRO A 250 -10.03 20.68 -1.01
N GLN A 251 -9.64 19.94 -2.06
CA GLN A 251 -10.62 19.30 -2.95
C GLN A 251 -11.10 17.93 -2.41
N GLY A 252 -10.39 17.33 -1.45
CA GLY A 252 -10.57 15.94 -1.05
C GLY A 252 -10.10 14.97 -2.14
N PHE A 253 -10.54 13.72 -2.05
CA PHE A 253 -10.04 12.61 -2.87
C PHE A 253 -11.07 11.99 -3.81
N ASP A 254 -12.33 12.42 -3.77
CA ASP A 254 -13.37 11.94 -4.70
C ASP A 254 -13.20 12.61 -6.07
N CYS A 255 -12.77 11.82 -7.05
CA CYS A 255 -12.48 12.26 -8.41
C CYS A 255 -13.68 12.14 -9.37
N LYS A 256 -14.87 11.74 -8.90
CA LYS A 256 -16.02 11.42 -9.77
C LYS A 256 -16.54 12.62 -10.57
N ASP A 257 -16.52 13.82 -9.97
CA ASP A 257 -17.01 15.05 -10.59
C ASP A 257 -15.86 16.08 -10.73
N PRO A 258 -14.84 15.81 -11.56
CA PRO A 258 -13.57 16.56 -11.56
C PRO A 258 -13.70 18.02 -12.00
N ASP A 259 -14.83 18.41 -12.61
CA ASP A 259 -15.12 19.80 -12.98
C ASP A 259 -15.72 20.64 -11.85
N THR A 260 -16.11 20.02 -10.74
CA THR A 260 -16.75 20.67 -9.59
C THR A 260 -15.73 20.92 -8.50
N TRP A 261 -15.42 22.20 -8.23
CA TRP A 261 -14.47 22.57 -7.18
C TRP A 261 -15.17 22.92 -5.87
N LYS A 262 -14.57 22.50 -4.77
CA LYS A 262 -14.75 23.15 -3.47
C LYS A 262 -14.02 24.51 -3.50
N ASN A 263 -14.59 25.51 -2.83
CA ASN A 263 -13.91 26.79 -2.67
C ASN A 263 -12.66 26.59 -1.80
N LEU A 264 -11.53 27.21 -2.17
CA LEU A 264 -10.27 26.98 -1.46
C LEU A 264 -10.18 27.83 -0.17
N PRO A 265 -9.72 27.25 0.95
CA PRO A 265 -9.56 27.97 2.22
C PRO A 265 -8.35 28.91 2.21
N ASP A 266 -8.41 29.96 3.05
CA ASP A 266 -7.30 30.87 3.34
C ASP A 266 -6.64 30.44 4.65
N TYR A 267 -5.39 29.97 4.60
CA TYR A 267 -4.66 29.44 5.76
C TYR A 267 -3.86 30.50 6.55
N SER A 268 -4.00 31.80 6.24
CA SER A 268 -3.18 32.84 6.89
C SER A 268 -3.35 32.93 8.41
N TYR A 269 -4.49 32.47 8.94
CA TYR A 269 -4.77 32.45 10.38
C TYR A 269 -3.89 31.45 11.17
N VAL A 270 -3.34 30.43 10.51
CA VAL A 270 -2.51 29.40 11.16
C VAL A 270 -1.20 29.98 11.71
N ASN A 271 -0.70 31.05 11.09
CA ASN A 271 0.52 31.75 11.51
C ASN A 271 0.41 32.34 12.93
N GLU A 272 -0.81 32.53 13.45
CA GLU A 272 -1.05 33.06 14.80
C GLU A 272 -0.89 31.99 15.90
N TRP A 273 -0.86 30.70 15.55
CA TRP A 273 -0.89 29.60 16.52
C TRP A 273 0.48 29.28 17.11
N LYS A 274 1.54 29.44 16.32
CA LYS A 274 2.94 29.30 16.74
C LYS A 274 3.78 30.40 16.08
N PRO A 275 3.69 31.66 16.55
CA PRO A 275 4.21 32.83 15.84
C PRO A 275 5.73 32.84 15.61
N GLU A 276 6.50 32.03 16.32
CA GLU A 276 7.95 31.86 16.14
C GLU A 276 8.33 30.77 15.12
N SER A 277 7.36 30.03 14.59
CA SER A 277 7.52 28.95 13.62
C SER A 277 7.13 29.41 12.22
N PRO A 278 7.78 28.93 11.14
CA PRO A 278 7.32 29.20 9.79
C PRO A 278 6.01 28.47 9.51
N LEU A 279 5.20 29.04 8.62
CA LEU A 279 4.01 28.38 8.09
C LEU A 279 4.40 27.39 6.99
N ILE A 280 4.34 26.09 7.30
CA ILE A 280 4.66 25.01 6.35
C ILE A 280 3.47 24.07 6.15
N ILE A 281 3.33 23.57 4.92
CA ILE A 281 2.35 22.55 4.52
C ILE A 281 3.13 21.31 4.04
N PRO A 282 3.41 20.33 4.93
CA PRO A 282 4.18 19.15 4.57
C PRO A 282 3.53 18.28 3.50
N GLU A 283 2.20 18.19 3.49
CA GLU A 283 1.46 17.59 2.38
C GLU A 283 0.46 18.58 1.78
N ALA A 284 0.87 19.22 0.69
CA ALA A 284 0.02 20.03 -0.15
C ALA A 284 -0.54 19.17 -1.29
N GLN A 285 -1.85 19.28 -1.57
CA GLN A 285 -2.50 18.47 -2.60
C GLN A 285 -1.83 18.60 -3.99
N GLY A 286 -1.13 17.56 -4.43
CA GLY A 286 -0.60 17.38 -5.78
C GLY A 286 -1.46 16.51 -6.69
N GLY A 287 -2.45 15.84 -6.10
CA GLY A 287 -3.33 14.87 -6.75
C GLY A 287 -4.38 14.29 -5.79
N ALA A 288 -4.84 13.07 -6.07
CA ALA A 288 -5.72 12.30 -5.19
C ALA A 288 -5.50 10.80 -5.37
N PHE A 289 -5.67 10.02 -4.31
CA PHE A 289 -5.77 8.56 -4.40
C PHE A 289 -7.11 8.16 -5.06
N ASP A 290 -7.19 6.95 -5.62
CA ASP A 290 -8.41 6.40 -6.22
C ASP A 290 -8.63 4.96 -5.75
N PRO A 291 -9.79 4.64 -5.13
CA PRO A 291 -10.05 3.32 -4.56
C PRO A 291 -10.45 2.30 -5.64
N TRP A 292 -10.53 1.03 -5.24
CA TRP A 292 -11.22 0.01 -6.03
C TRP A 292 -12.66 0.45 -6.33
N GLY A 293 -13.12 0.27 -7.57
CA GLY A 293 -14.40 0.81 -8.03
C GLY A 293 -14.44 2.33 -8.24
N GLY A 294 -13.30 3.02 -8.10
CA GLY A 294 -13.13 4.44 -8.41
C GLY A 294 -13.23 4.75 -9.90
N THR A 295 -13.04 6.03 -10.27
CA THR A 295 -13.22 6.46 -11.67
C THR A 295 -11.94 6.36 -12.51
N GLY A 296 -10.78 6.21 -11.87
CA GLY A 296 -9.46 6.17 -12.48
C GLY A 296 -8.70 7.49 -12.37
N TYR A 297 -7.37 7.39 -12.24
CA TYR A 297 -6.49 8.55 -12.02
C TYR A 297 -6.54 9.65 -13.09
N GLN A 298 -7.05 9.38 -14.30
CA GLN A 298 -7.28 10.43 -15.29
C GLN A 298 -8.26 11.51 -14.82
N ASP A 299 -9.26 11.15 -14.01
CA ASP A 299 -10.21 12.11 -13.45
C ASP A 299 -9.60 12.85 -12.26
N CYS A 300 -8.79 12.17 -11.44
CA CYS A 300 -8.02 12.80 -10.37
C CYS A 300 -7.02 13.83 -10.91
N ALA A 301 -6.36 13.52 -12.03
CA ALA A 301 -5.46 14.42 -12.73
C ALA A 301 -6.18 15.69 -13.24
N LYS A 302 -7.46 15.56 -13.61
CA LYS A 302 -8.32 16.67 -14.04
C LYS A 302 -8.79 17.52 -12.85
N LEU A 303 -9.27 16.91 -11.77
CA LEU A 303 -9.72 17.61 -10.56
C LEU A 303 -8.63 18.55 -10.02
N THR A 304 -7.41 18.04 -9.94
CA THR A 304 -6.22 18.73 -9.40
C THR A 304 -5.29 19.25 -10.51
N GLY A 305 -5.84 19.56 -11.69
CA GLY A 305 -5.07 19.96 -12.87
C GLY A 305 -4.32 21.29 -12.75
N THR A 306 -3.89 21.82 -13.88
CA THR A 306 -3.09 23.06 -13.97
C THR A 306 -3.76 24.26 -13.27
N ASP A 307 -5.07 24.45 -13.47
CA ASP A 307 -5.81 25.56 -12.85
C ASP A 307 -5.80 25.45 -11.32
N PHE A 308 -6.05 24.24 -10.79
CA PHE A 308 -6.04 24.00 -9.34
C PHE A 308 -4.66 24.26 -8.76
N THR A 309 -3.63 23.66 -9.38
CA THR A 309 -2.23 23.80 -8.98
C THR A 309 -1.85 25.26 -8.85
N ARG A 310 -2.21 26.07 -9.86
CA ARG A 310 -1.94 27.50 -9.92
C ARG A 310 -2.63 28.29 -8.81
N VAL A 311 -3.95 28.14 -8.68
CA VAL A 311 -4.74 28.91 -7.71
C VAL A 311 -4.34 28.52 -6.29
N PHE A 312 -4.28 27.22 -6.00
CA PHE A 312 -3.95 26.71 -4.67
C PHE A 312 -2.54 27.12 -4.23
N SER A 313 -1.53 26.93 -5.08
CA SER A 313 -0.14 27.29 -4.74
C SER A 313 0.03 28.78 -4.48
N LYS A 314 -0.59 29.64 -5.30
CA LYS A 314 -0.50 31.10 -5.14
C LYS A 314 -1.29 31.60 -3.93
N MET A 315 -2.40 30.94 -3.59
CA MET A 315 -3.12 31.21 -2.34
C MET A 315 -2.28 30.85 -1.11
N ASN A 316 -1.53 29.75 -1.15
CA ASN A 316 -0.60 29.39 -0.07
C ASN A 316 0.50 30.46 0.08
N ILE A 317 1.08 30.93 -1.03
CA ILE A 317 2.04 32.06 -1.01
C ILE A 317 1.40 33.32 -0.42
N ALA A 318 0.17 33.66 -0.81
CA ALA A 318 -0.58 34.80 -0.27
C ALA A 318 -0.82 34.67 1.25
N ALA A 319 -1.08 33.46 1.73
CA ALA A 319 -1.25 33.16 3.15
C ALA A 319 0.05 33.34 3.96
N GLY A 320 1.20 33.32 3.30
CA GLY A 320 2.52 33.43 3.92
C GLY A 320 3.21 32.09 4.12
N VAL A 321 2.73 31.04 3.43
CA VAL A 321 3.37 29.73 3.43
C VAL A 321 4.74 29.88 2.77
N SER A 322 5.77 29.47 3.50
CA SER A 322 7.17 29.48 3.04
C SER A 322 7.73 28.06 2.83
N GLY A 323 6.93 27.04 3.09
CA GLY A 323 7.25 25.66 2.71
C GLY A 323 6.00 24.88 2.33
N GLN A 324 5.98 24.29 1.14
CA GLN A 324 4.92 23.37 0.73
C GLN A 324 5.52 22.21 -0.05
N SER A 325 5.20 20.98 0.36
CA SER A 325 5.63 19.76 -0.34
C SER A 325 4.43 19.06 -0.97
N PHE A 326 4.47 18.87 -2.29
CA PHE A 326 3.29 18.42 -3.03
C PHE A 326 3.18 16.90 -3.03
N TYR A 327 2.16 16.40 -2.33
CA TYR A 327 1.80 14.99 -2.19
C TYR A 327 0.70 14.62 -3.21
N MET A 328 0.94 13.79 -4.21
CA MET A 328 2.23 13.28 -4.71
C MET A 328 2.79 14.14 -5.84
N THR A 329 4.11 14.21 -5.95
CA THR A 329 4.79 14.72 -7.15
C THR A 329 5.11 13.58 -8.12
N TYR A 330 5.48 12.41 -7.61
CA TYR A 330 5.46 11.13 -8.31
C TYR A 330 4.95 10.05 -7.36
N GLY A 331 3.83 9.41 -7.70
CA GLY A 331 3.26 8.38 -6.84
C GLY A 331 3.83 6.98 -7.10
N GLY A 332 3.81 6.50 -8.35
CA GLY A 332 4.39 5.20 -8.74
C GLY A 332 3.39 4.04 -8.71
N THR A 333 3.85 2.84 -8.36
CA THR A 333 3.05 1.60 -8.43
C THR A 333 3.05 0.87 -7.10
N ASN A 334 1.87 0.49 -6.61
CA ASN A 334 1.67 -0.48 -5.53
C ASN A 334 1.93 -1.91 -6.04
N TRP A 335 3.17 -2.21 -6.40
CA TRP A 335 3.57 -3.56 -6.82
C TRP A 335 3.53 -4.53 -5.64
N GLY A 336 3.45 -5.83 -5.92
CA GLY A 336 3.23 -6.83 -4.88
C GLY A 336 1.92 -6.60 -4.13
N TRP A 337 1.90 -7.00 -2.86
CA TRP A 337 0.79 -6.78 -1.92
C TRP A 337 0.94 -5.50 -1.08
N LEU A 338 1.52 -4.44 -1.69
CA LEU A 338 1.87 -3.20 -1.00
C LEU A 338 0.66 -2.31 -0.68
N ALA A 339 -0.40 -2.32 -1.49
CA ALA A 339 -1.55 -1.43 -1.32
C ALA A 339 -2.33 -1.66 -0.01
N ASP A 340 -2.87 -0.59 0.58
CA ASP A 340 -4.01 -0.70 1.49
C ASP A 340 -5.25 -1.13 0.66
N PRO A 341 -5.93 -2.24 1.01
CA PRO A 341 -7.08 -2.73 0.27
C PRO A 341 -8.30 -1.79 0.25
N ASN A 342 -8.41 -0.83 1.18
CA ASN A 342 -9.53 0.11 1.27
C ASN A 342 -9.30 1.39 0.49
N ALA A 343 -8.04 1.79 0.31
CA ALA A 343 -7.71 3.11 -0.21
C ALA A 343 -7.37 3.09 -1.70
N VAL A 344 -6.64 2.09 -2.17
CA VAL A 344 -6.05 2.09 -3.52
C VAL A 344 -5.92 0.72 -4.16
N TYR A 345 -5.88 0.70 -5.48
CA TYR A 345 -5.52 -0.46 -6.28
C TYR A 345 -4.03 -0.45 -6.68
N THR A 346 -3.63 -1.22 -7.70
CA THR A 346 -2.20 -1.36 -8.07
C THR A 346 -1.56 -0.04 -8.48
N SER A 347 -2.21 0.77 -9.32
CA SER A 347 -1.65 2.07 -9.70
C SER A 347 -1.67 3.01 -8.51
N TYR A 348 -0.62 3.80 -8.39
CA TYR A 348 -0.57 4.96 -7.52
C TYR A 348 -0.10 6.17 -8.34
N ASP A 349 -0.64 6.33 -9.56
CA ASP A 349 -0.36 7.47 -10.44
C ASP A 349 -0.69 8.79 -9.76
N TYR A 350 -1.76 8.78 -8.94
CA TYR A 350 -2.22 9.90 -8.11
C TYR A 350 -2.74 11.11 -8.92
N GLY A 351 -2.71 11.04 -10.25
CA GLY A 351 -2.86 12.21 -11.11
C GLY A 351 -1.73 13.21 -10.93
N ALA A 352 -0.54 12.76 -10.55
CA ALA A 352 0.60 13.60 -10.18
C ALA A 352 1.23 14.38 -11.37
N PRO A 353 2.07 15.41 -11.12
CA PRO A 353 2.80 16.11 -12.18
C PRO A 353 3.80 15.21 -12.93
N ILE A 354 4.32 14.17 -12.29
CA ILE A 354 5.05 13.08 -12.95
C ILE A 354 4.18 11.82 -12.81
N ASN A 355 3.66 11.33 -13.94
CA ASN A 355 2.74 10.19 -13.93
C ASN A 355 3.45 8.86 -13.58
N GLU A 356 2.71 7.78 -13.37
CA GLU A 356 3.22 6.45 -12.97
C GLU A 356 4.32 5.93 -13.92
N SER A 357 4.20 6.26 -15.22
CA SER A 357 5.17 5.91 -16.26
C SER A 357 6.41 6.83 -16.32
N ARG A 358 6.52 7.79 -15.40
CA ARG A 358 7.55 8.82 -15.26
C ARG A 358 7.50 9.91 -16.34
N GLN A 359 6.39 10.06 -17.06
CA GLN A 359 6.22 11.14 -18.03
C GLN A 359 5.72 12.41 -17.36
N LEU A 360 6.09 13.56 -17.92
CA LEU A 360 5.69 14.87 -17.42
C LEU A 360 4.27 15.20 -17.93
N THR A 361 3.38 15.61 -17.02
CA THR A 361 2.02 16.02 -17.37
C THR A 361 1.92 17.53 -17.59
N ASP A 362 0.77 18.04 -18.03
CA ASP A 362 0.60 19.48 -18.26
C ASP A 362 0.75 20.30 -16.98
N LYS A 363 0.28 19.79 -15.84
CA LYS A 363 0.41 20.49 -14.54
C LYS A 363 1.87 20.61 -14.07
N TYR A 364 2.77 19.74 -14.52
CA TYR A 364 4.21 19.86 -14.25
C TYR A 364 4.76 21.22 -14.69
N GLN A 365 4.27 21.77 -15.80
CA GLN A 365 4.77 23.04 -16.31
C GLN A 365 4.40 24.21 -15.39
N GLU A 366 3.28 24.14 -14.66
CA GLU A 366 2.92 25.15 -13.66
C GLU A 366 3.81 25.06 -12.43
N PHE A 367 4.05 23.84 -11.93
CA PHE A 367 5.03 23.61 -10.86
C PHE A 367 6.42 24.15 -11.25
N LYS A 368 6.87 23.93 -12.50
CA LYS A 368 8.13 24.46 -13.02
C LYS A 368 8.21 25.98 -12.97
N ARG A 369 7.17 26.67 -13.46
CA ARG A 369 7.12 28.14 -13.45
C ARG A 369 7.19 28.69 -12.03
N LEU A 370 6.34 28.17 -11.14
CA LEU A 370 6.28 28.59 -9.74
C LEU A 370 7.58 28.26 -9.00
N GLY A 371 8.14 27.07 -9.21
CA GLY A 371 9.41 26.63 -8.64
C GLY A 371 10.57 27.56 -9.04
N TYR A 372 10.70 27.90 -10.32
CA TYR A 372 11.71 28.86 -10.77
C TYR A 372 11.47 30.26 -10.20
N MET A 373 10.21 30.68 -10.05
CA MET A 373 9.87 31.96 -9.45
C MET A 373 10.31 32.02 -7.99
N VAL A 374 9.92 31.05 -7.16
CA VAL A 374 10.27 31.06 -5.72
C VAL A 374 11.77 30.89 -5.48
N ASN A 375 12.48 30.18 -6.37
CA ASN A 375 13.94 30.03 -6.28
C ASN A 375 14.71 31.28 -6.72
N SER A 376 14.20 32.04 -7.70
CA SER A 376 14.88 33.25 -8.21
C SER A 376 14.47 34.53 -7.47
N VAL A 377 13.24 34.59 -6.96
CA VAL A 377 12.69 35.74 -6.22
C VAL A 377 12.78 35.46 -4.72
N THR A 378 14.01 35.33 -4.22
CA THR A 378 14.29 34.87 -2.85
C THR A 378 13.65 35.71 -1.73
N SER A 379 13.33 36.98 -2.01
CA SER A 379 12.57 37.86 -1.11
C SER A 379 11.20 37.30 -0.73
N LEU A 380 10.62 36.37 -1.51
CA LEU A 380 9.37 35.67 -1.17
C LEU A 380 9.47 34.80 0.09
N ALA A 381 10.66 34.29 0.43
CA ALA A 381 10.86 33.44 1.61
C ALA A 381 10.66 34.20 2.94
N ARG A 382 10.59 35.53 2.90
CA ARG A 382 10.39 36.39 4.07
C ARG A 382 9.44 37.54 3.76
N THR A 383 8.17 37.39 4.13
CA THR A 383 7.16 38.43 3.85
C THR A 383 6.12 38.60 4.96
N ASP A 384 5.82 39.86 5.28
CA ASP A 384 4.73 40.25 6.16
C ASP A 384 3.44 40.49 5.35
N LYS A 385 2.29 40.18 5.95
CA LYS A 385 0.99 40.57 5.41
C LYS A 385 0.86 42.09 5.43
N ALA A 386 0.41 42.68 4.33
CA ALA A 386 0.21 44.13 4.20
C ALA A 386 -1.19 44.47 3.67
N GLU A 387 -1.60 45.73 3.83
CA GLU A 387 -2.87 46.22 3.28
C GLU A 387 -2.85 46.15 1.75
N ALA A 388 -3.80 45.40 1.17
CA ALA A 388 -3.90 45.19 -0.25
C ALA A 388 -4.69 46.32 -0.93
N PRO A 389 -4.33 46.71 -2.18
CA PRO A 389 -5.12 47.66 -2.94
C PRO A 389 -6.48 47.07 -3.30
N VAL A 390 -7.50 47.92 -3.32
CA VAL A 390 -8.86 47.53 -3.74
C VAL A 390 -8.86 47.36 -5.27
N PRO A 391 -9.21 46.17 -5.79
CA PRO A 391 -9.36 45.98 -7.23
C PRO A 391 -10.53 46.83 -7.76
N SER A 392 -10.43 47.29 -9.01
CA SER A 392 -11.52 48.04 -9.66
C SER A 392 -12.75 47.20 -10.03
N ASP A 393 -12.65 45.88 -9.84
CA ASP A 393 -13.70 44.88 -10.08
C ASP A 393 -13.86 44.08 -8.78
N ASP A 394 -15.09 44.02 -8.25
CA ASP A 394 -15.41 43.42 -6.96
C ASP A 394 -15.55 41.88 -7.02
N ALA A 395 -15.57 41.28 -8.21
CA ALA A 395 -15.44 39.83 -8.39
C ALA A 395 -14.04 39.33 -8.00
N LEU A 396 -13.05 40.21 -8.05
CA LEU A 396 -11.64 39.92 -7.80
C LEU A 396 -11.23 40.31 -6.38
N ARG A 397 -10.29 39.55 -5.83
CA ARG A 397 -9.62 39.78 -4.55
C ARG A 397 -8.12 39.94 -4.79
N VAL A 398 -7.52 40.84 -4.03
CA VAL A 398 -6.08 41.06 -3.98
C VAL A 398 -5.60 40.80 -2.57
N ASP A 399 -4.59 39.94 -2.44
CA ASP A 399 -3.84 39.73 -1.21
C ASP A 399 -2.42 40.32 -1.41
N ARG A 400 -1.90 41.07 -0.44
CA ARG A 400 -0.58 41.73 -0.54
C ARG A 400 0.35 41.26 0.56
N ARG A 401 1.58 40.93 0.17
CA ARG A 401 2.70 40.70 1.10
C ARG A 401 3.88 41.60 0.76
N VAL A 402 4.66 41.97 1.78
CA VAL A 402 5.83 42.83 1.64
C VAL A 402 7.01 42.19 2.35
N ASN A 403 8.16 42.13 1.69
CA ASN A 403 9.39 41.75 2.36
C ASN A 403 9.90 42.94 3.20
N PRO A 404 10.08 42.78 4.52
CA PRO A 404 10.46 43.87 5.41
C PRO A 404 11.91 44.36 5.26
N ASP A 405 12.79 43.59 4.61
CA ASP A 405 14.20 43.93 4.45
C ASP A 405 14.45 44.82 3.22
N ASP A 406 13.84 44.46 2.08
CA ASP A 406 14.08 45.11 0.79
C ASP A 406 12.86 45.88 0.26
N GLY A 407 11.70 45.76 0.90
CA GLY A 407 10.47 46.43 0.50
C GLY A 407 9.79 45.84 -0.74
N ALA A 408 10.25 44.68 -1.24
CA ALA A 408 9.62 43.99 -2.35
C ALA A 408 8.18 43.62 -2.03
N GLN A 409 7.29 43.84 -2.98
CA GLN A 409 5.85 43.67 -2.80
C GLN A 409 5.31 42.61 -3.74
N PHE A 410 4.44 41.77 -3.20
CA PHE A 410 3.83 40.63 -3.88
C PHE A 410 2.32 40.75 -3.80
N PHE A 411 1.65 40.73 -4.95
CA PHE A 411 0.20 40.83 -5.05
C PHE A 411 -0.37 39.56 -5.67
N THR A 412 -1.18 38.84 -4.92
CA THR A 412 -1.94 37.70 -5.46
C THR A 412 -3.31 38.19 -5.89
N VAL A 413 -3.58 38.18 -7.20
CA VAL A 413 -4.85 38.61 -7.80
C VAL A 413 -5.62 37.40 -8.30
N ARG A 414 -6.87 37.21 -7.86
CA ARG A 414 -7.71 36.04 -8.17
C ARG A 414 -9.18 36.36 -7.95
N HIS A 415 -10.08 35.48 -8.36
CA HIS A 415 -11.47 35.52 -7.88
C HIS A 415 -11.55 35.26 -6.37
N ALA A 416 -12.46 35.96 -5.69
CA ALA A 416 -12.72 35.74 -4.27
C ALA A 416 -13.31 34.33 -4.02
N ASP A 417 -14.24 33.92 -4.89
CA ASP A 417 -14.74 32.55 -5.00
C ASP A 417 -13.94 31.80 -6.07
N THR A 418 -13.11 30.84 -5.64
CA THR A 418 -12.19 30.12 -6.54
C THR A 418 -12.90 29.16 -7.49
N ARG A 419 -14.22 29.01 -7.38
CA ARG A 419 -15.03 28.16 -8.26
C ARG A 419 -15.43 28.86 -9.55
N VAL A 420 -15.36 30.20 -9.57
CA VAL A 420 -15.76 31.04 -10.71
C VAL A 420 -14.98 30.64 -11.96
N LYS A 421 -15.72 30.52 -13.07
CA LYS A 421 -15.18 30.20 -14.39
C LYS A 421 -15.23 31.39 -15.37
N ASP A 422 -15.75 32.52 -14.90
CA ASP A 422 -15.84 33.75 -15.68
C ASP A 422 -14.48 34.44 -15.78
N LYS A 423 -14.31 35.24 -16.83
CA LYS A 423 -13.15 36.10 -17.01
C LYS A 423 -13.52 37.51 -16.55
N ASP A 424 -12.71 38.07 -15.66
CA ASP A 424 -12.86 39.42 -15.13
C ASP A 424 -11.59 40.25 -15.32
N GLU A 425 -11.69 41.57 -15.18
CA GLU A 425 -10.59 42.49 -15.47
C GLU A 425 -10.49 43.59 -14.42
N THR A 426 -9.28 43.89 -13.95
CA THR A 426 -9.07 44.87 -12.88
C THR A 426 -7.93 45.84 -13.13
N THR A 427 -7.86 46.86 -12.30
CA THR A 427 -6.73 47.78 -12.13
C THR A 427 -6.47 47.96 -10.64
N LEU A 428 -5.20 48.20 -10.29
CA LEU A 428 -4.75 48.34 -8.91
C LEU A 428 -4.09 49.71 -8.70
N SER A 429 -4.21 50.28 -7.50
CA SER A 429 -3.38 51.41 -7.08
C SER A 429 -2.17 50.89 -6.31
N LEU A 430 -0.95 51.21 -6.76
CA LEU A 430 0.27 50.79 -6.07
C LEU A 430 0.89 51.99 -5.33
N THR A 431 1.31 51.75 -4.09
CA THR A 431 2.03 52.71 -3.24
C THR A 431 3.27 52.05 -2.67
N GLY A 432 4.35 52.82 -2.53
CA GLY A 432 5.62 52.28 -2.02
C GLY A 432 6.81 53.21 -2.23
N ALA A 433 8.01 52.69 -1.97
CA ALA A 433 9.27 53.43 -2.08
C ALA A 433 9.54 53.96 -3.50
N ASP A 434 8.97 53.31 -4.51
CA ASP A 434 9.12 53.67 -5.93
C ASP A 434 8.14 54.77 -6.41
N GLY A 435 7.36 55.35 -5.50
CA GLY A 435 6.35 56.37 -5.79
C GLY A 435 4.93 55.80 -5.95
N ASP A 436 3.95 56.70 -6.05
CA ASP A 436 2.55 56.33 -6.17
C ASP A 436 2.13 56.15 -7.64
N TYR A 437 1.47 55.03 -7.91
CA TYR A 437 0.87 54.67 -9.20
C TYR A 437 -0.63 54.46 -8.98
N PRO A 438 -1.47 55.49 -9.19
CA PRO A 438 -2.90 55.43 -8.89
C PRO A 438 -3.68 54.44 -9.77
N ARG A 439 -3.06 53.95 -10.86
CA ARG A 439 -3.65 52.98 -11.78
C ARG A 439 -2.56 52.12 -12.41
N VAL A 440 -2.59 50.82 -12.13
CA VAL A 440 -1.73 49.77 -12.69
C VAL A 440 -2.63 48.69 -13.31
N PRO A 441 -2.43 48.33 -14.59
CA PRO A 441 -1.50 48.95 -15.52
C PRO A 441 -1.92 50.40 -15.83
N GLN A 442 -0.97 51.24 -16.20
CA GLN A 442 -1.23 52.61 -16.64
C GLN A 442 -2.04 52.61 -17.95
N GLN A 443 -1.89 51.58 -18.78
CA GLN A 443 -2.69 51.34 -19.98
C GLN A 443 -3.29 49.92 -19.98
N GLY A 444 -4.60 49.81 -20.21
CA GLY A 444 -5.30 48.51 -20.21
C GLY A 444 -5.78 48.07 -18.82
N THR A 445 -5.89 46.76 -18.61
CA THR A 445 -6.38 46.07 -17.41
C THR A 445 -5.55 44.80 -17.14
N ILE A 446 -5.57 44.30 -15.91
CA ILE A 446 -5.13 42.94 -15.55
C ILE A 446 -6.31 42.00 -15.78
N THR A 447 -6.20 41.07 -16.72
CA THR A 447 -7.21 40.02 -16.95
C THR A 447 -7.02 38.86 -15.99
N VAL A 448 -8.07 38.36 -15.35
CA VAL A 448 -8.05 37.12 -14.57
C VAL A 448 -9.09 36.17 -15.17
N ASP A 449 -8.62 35.10 -15.80
CA ASP A 449 -9.50 34.05 -16.34
C ASP A 449 -10.17 33.24 -15.22
N GLY A 450 -11.20 32.48 -15.58
CA GLY A 450 -11.87 31.57 -14.67
C GLY A 450 -10.88 30.58 -14.06
N ARG A 451 -10.92 30.42 -12.72
CA ARG A 451 -9.97 29.58 -11.98
C ARG A 451 -8.50 29.95 -12.25
N ASP A 452 -8.21 31.24 -12.38
CA ASP A 452 -6.85 31.79 -12.46
C ASP A 452 -6.46 32.53 -11.17
N ALA A 453 -5.16 32.61 -10.96
CA ALA A 453 -4.53 33.48 -9.98
C ALA A 453 -3.20 34.00 -10.55
N LYS A 454 -2.86 35.25 -10.29
CA LYS A 454 -1.59 35.87 -10.67
C LYS A 454 -0.81 36.32 -9.46
N LEU A 455 0.51 36.12 -9.48
CA LEU A 455 1.45 36.64 -8.49
C LEU A 455 2.27 37.77 -9.12
N LEU A 456 1.83 39.01 -8.90
CA LEU A 456 2.45 40.22 -9.44
C LEU A 456 3.51 40.75 -8.48
N VAL A 457 4.57 41.34 -9.02
CA VAL A 457 5.72 41.85 -8.25
C VAL A 457 5.89 43.34 -8.48
N ALA A 458 6.12 44.09 -7.39
CA ALA A 458 6.46 45.50 -7.44
C ALA A 458 7.58 45.83 -6.47
N GLY A 459 8.36 46.86 -6.80
CA GLY A 459 9.46 47.33 -6.00
C GLY A 459 10.50 46.24 -5.69
N TYR A 460 10.94 45.54 -6.71
CA TYR A 460 11.89 44.43 -6.61
C TYR A 460 13.16 44.70 -7.42
N ASP A 461 14.32 44.27 -6.92
CA ASP A 461 15.58 44.38 -7.66
C ASP A 461 15.82 43.07 -8.43
N LEU A 462 15.77 43.14 -9.77
CA LEU A 462 16.09 42.02 -10.65
C LEU A 462 17.60 41.75 -10.68
N SER A 463 18.40 42.80 -10.48
CA SER A 463 19.85 42.72 -10.35
C SER A 463 20.35 43.91 -9.54
N GLU A 464 21.66 43.96 -9.25
CA GLU A 464 22.26 45.13 -8.63
C GLU A 464 22.08 46.42 -9.46
N SER A 465 21.90 46.28 -10.78
CA SER A 465 21.73 47.40 -11.72
C SER A 465 20.30 47.66 -12.15
N GLN A 466 19.36 46.74 -11.89
CA GLN A 466 18.00 46.84 -12.43
C GLN A 466 16.89 46.75 -11.39
N ARG A 467 16.21 47.89 -11.20
CA ARG A 467 14.98 48.02 -10.42
C ARG A 467 13.74 47.72 -11.25
N LEU A 468 12.95 46.73 -10.85
CA LEU A 468 11.57 46.50 -11.30
C LEU A 468 10.61 47.32 -10.44
N VAL A 469 10.05 48.38 -11.01
CA VAL A 469 9.04 49.20 -10.33
C VAL A 469 7.77 48.40 -10.15
N TYR A 470 7.25 47.78 -11.22
CA TYR A 470 6.22 46.74 -11.17
C TYR A 470 6.14 45.98 -12.49
N SER A 471 5.53 44.79 -12.46
CA SER A 471 5.06 44.09 -13.65
C SER A 471 3.65 43.52 -13.44
N THR A 472 2.80 43.60 -14.46
CA THR A 472 1.54 42.85 -14.54
C THR A 472 1.73 41.45 -15.15
N SER A 473 2.94 41.13 -15.61
CA SER A 473 3.38 39.78 -15.97
C SER A 473 4.01 39.11 -14.75
N GLU A 474 3.92 37.79 -14.70
CA GLU A 474 4.56 37.00 -13.64
C GLU A 474 6.03 36.75 -14.00
N ILE A 475 6.92 36.76 -13.00
CA ILE A 475 8.33 36.40 -13.20
C ILE A 475 8.42 34.88 -13.20
N MET A 476 8.92 34.27 -14.29
CA MET A 476 9.30 32.87 -14.26
C MET A 476 10.69 32.70 -13.65
N THR A 477 11.67 33.49 -14.10
CA THR A 477 13.03 33.50 -13.56
C THR A 477 13.76 34.78 -13.95
N HIS A 478 14.80 35.14 -13.20
CA HIS A 478 15.74 36.20 -13.55
C HIS A 478 17.11 35.88 -12.93
N ALA A 479 18.19 36.31 -13.59
CA ALA A 479 19.56 36.15 -13.12
C ALA A 479 20.55 36.97 -13.97
N GLU A 480 21.74 37.22 -13.42
CA GLU A 480 22.90 37.59 -14.22
C GLU A 480 23.50 36.33 -14.88
N ILE A 481 23.50 36.27 -16.21
CA ILE A 481 23.94 35.12 -17.00
C ILE A 481 25.01 35.58 -18.00
N GLY A 482 26.25 35.16 -17.78
CA GLY A 482 27.39 35.49 -18.64
C GLY A 482 27.64 36.99 -18.77
N GLY A 483 27.56 37.72 -17.65
CA GLY A 483 27.77 39.17 -17.57
C GLY A 483 26.62 40.00 -18.15
N ARG A 484 25.43 39.41 -18.26
CA ARG A 484 24.20 40.07 -18.74
C ARG A 484 23.05 39.78 -17.79
N ASP A 485 22.32 40.82 -17.41
CA ASP A 485 21.04 40.68 -16.72
C ASP A 485 19.97 40.08 -17.66
N VAL A 486 19.34 39.00 -17.24
CA VAL A 486 18.29 38.31 -17.99
C VAL A 486 17.06 38.15 -17.11
N ALA A 487 15.87 38.50 -17.62
CA ALA A 487 14.61 38.23 -16.96
C ALA A 487 13.60 37.61 -17.94
N LEU A 488 12.89 36.57 -17.49
CA LEU A 488 11.82 35.91 -18.24
C LEU A 488 10.49 36.15 -17.52
N LEU A 489 9.65 36.96 -18.16
CA LEU A 489 8.30 37.28 -17.71
C LEU A 489 7.26 36.50 -18.53
N HIS A 490 6.12 36.19 -17.92
CA HIS A 490 5.05 35.49 -18.62
C HIS A 490 3.62 35.93 -18.24
N GLY A 491 2.68 35.60 -19.12
CA GLY A 491 1.25 35.80 -18.98
C GLY A 491 0.47 34.78 -19.82
N ARG A 492 -0.86 34.77 -19.78
CA ARG A 492 -1.65 33.82 -20.58
C ARG A 492 -1.68 34.34 -22.02
N GLU A 493 -1.82 33.44 -22.98
CA GLU A 493 -1.88 33.81 -24.40
C GLU A 493 -2.99 34.84 -24.64
N GLY A 494 -2.64 35.96 -25.29
CA GLY A 494 -3.56 37.05 -25.61
C GLY A 494 -3.75 38.10 -24.50
N GLU A 495 -3.23 37.89 -23.28
CA GLU A 495 -3.32 38.89 -22.21
C GLU A 495 -2.41 40.09 -22.48
N ALA A 496 -2.91 41.30 -22.22
CA ALA A 496 -2.09 42.51 -22.20
C ALA A 496 -1.17 42.51 -20.98
N GLY A 497 0.08 42.93 -21.18
CA GLY A 497 1.09 43.07 -20.13
C GLY A 497 1.70 44.48 -20.10
N GLU A 498 2.08 44.91 -18.91
CA GLU A 498 2.81 46.14 -18.66
C GLU A 498 3.94 45.90 -17.65
N THR A 499 5.15 46.29 -17.99
CA THR A 499 6.33 46.22 -17.10
C THR A 499 6.99 47.59 -17.03
N VAL A 500 7.32 48.05 -15.82
CA VAL A 500 8.01 49.32 -15.59
C VAL A 500 9.36 49.07 -14.93
N LEU A 501 10.41 49.55 -15.60
CA LEU A 501 11.80 49.47 -15.18
C LEU A 501 12.32 50.88 -14.88
N ARG A 502 13.13 51.05 -13.84
CA ARG A 502 13.69 52.37 -13.49
C ARG A 502 15.14 52.53 -13.94
N TYR A 503 15.44 53.71 -14.48
CA TYR A 503 16.78 54.13 -14.90
C TYR A 503 17.04 55.60 -14.52
N ALA A 504 18.30 55.94 -14.28
CA ALA A 504 18.71 57.33 -13.99
C ALA A 504 18.55 58.26 -15.21
N GLU A 505 18.73 57.73 -16.41
CA GLU A 505 18.57 58.42 -17.68
C GLU A 505 17.83 57.53 -18.67
N ARG A 506 17.34 58.11 -19.78
CA ARG A 506 16.59 57.35 -20.79
C ARG A 506 17.43 56.17 -21.33
N PRO A 507 17.01 54.91 -21.15
CA PRO A 507 17.77 53.76 -21.61
C PRO A 507 17.68 53.59 -23.14
N GLU A 508 18.67 52.93 -23.71
CA GLU A 508 18.60 52.39 -25.06
C GLU A 508 17.72 51.14 -25.06
N VAL A 509 16.69 51.12 -25.92
CA VAL A 509 15.76 50.01 -26.05
C VAL A 509 15.77 49.49 -27.47
N THR A 510 15.99 48.19 -27.63
CA THR A 510 15.88 47.49 -28.92
C THR A 510 14.94 46.31 -28.78
N VAL A 511 13.82 46.31 -29.52
CA VAL A 511 12.95 45.13 -29.64
C VAL A 511 13.56 44.21 -30.70
N LEU A 512 14.03 43.04 -30.26
CA LEU A 512 14.71 42.06 -31.09
C LEU A 512 13.71 41.12 -31.79
N ASP A 513 12.62 40.79 -31.11
CA ASP A 513 11.54 39.93 -31.61
C ASP A 513 10.22 40.25 -30.89
N GLY A 514 9.10 39.97 -31.53
CA GLY A 514 7.76 40.26 -31.01
C GLY A 514 7.34 41.74 -31.08
N GLU A 515 6.17 42.03 -30.51
CA GLU A 515 5.56 43.37 -30.52
C GLU A 515 5.57 43.98 -29.12
N VAL A 516 6.46 44.96 -28.91
CA VAL A 516 6.58 45.70 -27.64
C VAL A 516 6.62 47.20 -27.92
N THR A 517 5.83 47.95 -27.18
CA THR A 517 5.81 49.42 -27.24
C THR A 517 6.41 49.98 -25.96
N THR A 518 7.18 51.07 -26.06
CA THR A 518 7.85 51.67 -24.89
C THR A 518 7.52 53.14 -24.73
N THR A 519 7.34 53.56 -23.48
CA THR A 519 7.15 54.95 -23.06
C THR A 519 8.21 55.31 -22.02
N TRP A 520 8.80 56.51 -22.13
CA TRP A 520 9.79 57.02 -21.18
C TRP A 520 9.21 58.20 -20.39
N ASP A 521 9.21 58.09 -19.07
CA ASP A 521 8.91 59.18 -18.15
C ASP A 521 10.22 59.71 -17.55
N ALA A 522 10.64 60.89 -18.01
CA ALA A 522 11.90 61.51 -17.58
C ALA A 522 11.87 62.04 -16.14
N GLU A 523 10.68 62.35 -15.60
CA GLU A 523 10.56 62.87 -14.23
C GLU A 523 10.73 61.76 -13.20
N ARG A 524 10.19 60.58 -13.52
CA ARG A 524 10.27 59.39 -12.65
C ARG A 524 11.47 58.48 -12.96
N GLY A 525 12.06 58.63 -14.13
CA GLY A 525 13.07 57.70 -14.64
C GLY A 525 12.48 56.36 -15.07
N ASP A 526 11.20 56.32 -15.41
CA ASP A 526 10.47 55.09 -15.68
C ASP A 526 10.47 54.77 -17.18
N LEU A 527 10.98 53.60 -17.53
CA LEU A 527 10.73 52.96 -18.80
C LEU A 527 9.55 51.99 -18.66
N ARG A 528 8.43 52.34 -19.28
CA ARG A 528 7.24 51.48 -19.37
C ARG A 528 7.25 50.70 -20.68
N LEU A 529 7.06 49.39 -20.61
CA LEU A 529 6.87 48.50 -21.75
C LEU A 529 5.44 47.97 -21.74
N ASN A 530 4.73 48.08 -22.86
CA ASN A 530 3.39 47.52 -23.07
C ASN A 530 3.41 46.51 -24.21
N TYR A 531 2.78 45.36 -24.03
CA TYR A 531 2.82 44.22 -24.95
C TYR A 531 1.60 43.31 -24.79
N THR A 532 1.43 42.36 -25.70
CA THR A 532 0.47 41.25 -25.58
C THR A 532 1.24 39.94 -25.53
N HIS A 533 0.94 39.07 -24.57
CA HIS A 533 1.61 37.78 -24.46
C HIS A 533 1.21 36.87 -25.63
N LYS A 534 2.14 36.60 -26.53
CA LYS A 534 1.93 35.73 -27.70
C LYS A 534 3.26 35.20 -28.21
N GLY A 535 3.51 33.91 -28.01
CA GLY A 535 4.82 33.30 -28.26
C GLY A 535 5.90 33.92 -27.37
N LEU A 536 6.99 34.36 -27.99
CA LEU A 536 8.11 35.03 -27.33
C LEU A 536 8.35 36.41 -27.94
N ALA A 537 8.42 37.44 -27.11
CA ALA A 537 9.02 38.73 -27.44
C ALA A 537 10.34 38.91 -26.71
N ARG A 538 11.28 39.63 -27.33
CA ARG A 538 12.63 39.87 -26.78
C ARG A 538 12.98 41.34 -26.87
N VAL A 539 13.40 41.91 -25.75
CA VAL A 539 13.79 43.32 -25.67
C VAL A 539 15.14 43.43 -25.00
N LEU A 540 16.05 44.16 -25.63
CA LEU A 540 17.30 44.59 -25.02
C LEU A 540 17.11 45.98 -24.43
N VAL A 541 17.40 46.16 -23.15
CA VAL A 541 17.34 47.47 -22.46
C VAL A 541 18.68 47.73 -21.80
N ASN A 542 19.47 48.69 -22.31
CA ASN A 542 20.83 48.98 -21.82
C ASN A 542 21.73 47.73 -21.63
N GLY A 543 21.53 46.70 -22.47
CA GLY A 543 22.27 45.43 -22.39
C GLY A 543 21.56 44.32 -21.60
N MET A 544 20.57 44.63 -20.75
CA MET A 544 19.69 43.63 -20.13
C MET A 544 18.79 42.98 -21.18
N GLU A 545 18.66 41.66 -21.16
CA GLU A 545 17.73 40.92 -22.04
C GLU A 545 16.44 40.55 -21.29
N LEU A 546 15.35 41.19 -21.70
CA LEU A 546 14.00 40.91 -21.21
C LEU A 546 13.28 39.99 -22.20
N LEU A 547 12.92 38.81 -21.71
CA LEU A 547 12.14 37.79 -22.43
C LEU A 547 10.70 37.86 -21.93
N ILE A 548 9.73 38.01 -22.84
CA ILE A 548 8.31 38.11 -22.52
C ILE A 548 7.59 36.99 -23.25
N ALA A 549 6.98 36.05 -22.52
CA ALA A 549 6.44 34.83 -23.07
C ALA A 549 4.96 34.63 -22.73
N ASP A 550 4.21 33.93 -23.58
CA ASP A 550 2.99 33.26 -23.11
C ASP A 550 3.34 31.98 -22.31
N THR A 551 2.37 31.45 -21.57
CA THR A 551 2.56 30.25 -20.75
C THR A 551 2.93 29.01 -21.57
N ALA A 552 2.50 28.89 -22.83
CA ALA A 552 2.89 27.78 -23.69
C ALA A 552 4.39 27.83 -24.03
N GLU A 553 4.91 29.02 -24.32
CA GLU A 553 6.32 29.25 -24.62
C GLU A 553 7.22 28.96 -23.42
N THR A 554 6.78 29.25 -22.18
CA THR A 554 7.55 28.92 -20.95
C THR A 554 7.88 27.43 -20.81
N ALA A 555 7.08 26.54 -21.41
CA ALA A 555 7.34 25.10 -21.37
C ALA A 555 8.66 24.73 -22.05
N HIS A 556 9.15 25.57 -22.97
CA HIS A 556 10.40 25.35 -23.71
C HIS A 556 11.65 25.80 -22.96
N TRP A 557 11.50 26.58 -21.89
CA TRP A 557 12.61 27.16 -21.14
C TRP A 557 12.94 26.37 -19.88
N TRP A 558 14.23 26.18 -19.63
CA TRP A 558 14.80 25.47 -18.49
C TRP A 558 15.91 26.32 -17.88
N GLN A 559 15.79 26.61 -16.60
CA GLN A 559 16.85 27.22 -15.81
C GLN A 559 17.65 26.09 -15.14
N GLN A 560 18.97 26.19 -15.15
CA GLN A 560 19.89 25.27 -14.48
C GLN A 560 21.02 26.07 -13.84
N ASP A 561 21.57 25.55 -12.74
CA ASP A 561 22.74 26.13 -12.07
C ASP A 561 24.01 25.36 -12.42
N THR A 562 25.09 26.09 -12.66
CA THR A 562 26.45 25.55 -12.81
C THR A 562 27.37 26.16 -11.75
N ALA A 563 28.60 25.66 -11.59
CA ALA A 563 29.55 26.23 -10.64
C ALA A 563 29.95 27.68 -10.98
N GLU A 564 29.79 28.06 -12.25
CA GLU A 564 30.11 29.36 -12.82
C GLU A 564 28.90 30.29 -12.90
N GLY A 565 27.72 29.82 -12.48
CA GLY A 565 26.48 30.59 -12.47
C GLY A 565 25.32 29.92 -13.21
N PRO A 566 24.14 30.57 -13.20
CA PRO A 566 22.95 30.04 -13.85
C PRO A 566 23.06 30.08 -15.37
N VAL A 567 22.33 29.18 -16.03
CA VAL A 567 22.17 29.12 -17.48
C VAL A 567 20.70 28.97 -17.83
N LEU A 568 20.31 29.51 -18.98
CA LEU A 568 18.95 29.39 -19.49
C LEU A 568 18.97 28.64 -20.82
N VAL A 569 18.23 27.54 -20.91
CA VAL A 569 18.19 26.64 -22.07
C VAL A 569 16.79 26.60 -22.64
N ARG A 570 16.67 26.78 -23.95
CA ARG A 570 15.40 26.70 -24.67
C ARG A 570 15.39 25.55 -25.67
N GLY A 571 14.28 24.81 -25.74
CA GLY A 571 13.96 23.89 -26.83
C GLY A 571 13.76 22.42 -26.42
N PRO A 572 14.70 21.78 -25.69
CA PRO A 572 14.53 20.40 -25.24
C PRO A 572 13.26 20.16 -24.41
N SER A 573 12.76 18.93 -24.43
CA SER A 573 11.57 18.54 -23.63
C SER A 573 11.85 18.44 -22.13
N LEU A 574 13.12 18.22 -21.75
CA LEU A 574 13.60 18.22 -20.36
C LEU A 574 15.10 18.47 -20.39
N VAL A 575 15.60 19.40 -19.59
CA VAL A 575 17.03 19.53 -19.27
C VAL A 575 17.25 18.98 -17.87
N ARG A 576 18.10 17.97 -17.73
CA ARG A 576 18.36 17.27 -16.46
C ARG A 576 19.50 17.88 -15.68
N THR A 577 20.59 18.19 -16.37
CA THR A 577 21.79 18.78 -15.77
C THR A 577 22.46 19.75 -16.74
N ALA A 578 23.17 20.71 -16.16
CA ALA A 578 24.10 21.60 -16.84
C ALA A 578 25.44 21.61 -16.08
N GLU A 579 26.56 21.53 -16.80
CA GLU A 579 27.91 21.61 -16.22
C GLU A 579 28.82 22.38 -17.19
N MET A 580 29.61 23.32 -16.67
CA MET A 580 30.66 23.94 -17.47
C MET A 580 31.95 23.12 -17.42
N ALA A 581 32.56 22.90 -18.58
CA ALA A 581 33.87 22.30 -18.70
C ALA A 581 34.75 23.19 -19.59
N GLY A 582 35.46 24.13 -18.98
CA GLY A 582 36.17 25.20 -19.70
C GLY A 582 35.16 26.14 -20.37
N ASP A 583 35.25 26.32 -21.68
CA ASP A 583 34.33 27.17 -22.48
C ASP A 583 33.12 26.39 -23.05
N THR A 584 32.90 25.16 -22.60
CA THR A 584 31.88 24.25 -23.12
C THR A 584 30.82 23.97 -22.06
N LEU A 585 29.57 24.33 -22.35
CA LEU A 585 28.38 23.96 -21.56
C LEU A 585 27.93 22.55 -21.94
N LYS A 586 28.01 21.62 -20.99
CA LYS A 586 27.53 20.25 -21.14
C LYS A 586 26.11 20.15 -20.60
N LEU A 587 25.18 19.82 -21.47
CA LEU A 587 23.79 19.59 -21.13
C LEU A 587 23.46 18.10 -21.24
N THR A 588 22.69 17.60 -20.29
CA THR A 588 22.02 16.31 -20.41
C THR A 588 20.51 16.48 -20.33
N GLY A 589 19.76 15.58 -20.96
CA GLY A 589 18.31 15.64 -20.90
C GLY A 589 17.60 14.80 -21.95
N ASP A 590 16.32 15.10 -22.11
CA ASP A 590 15.40 14.31 -22.89
C ASP A 590 14.70 15.11 -23.98
N SER A 591 14.20 14.40 -24.97
CA SER A 591 13.42 14.98 -26.06
C SER A 591 12.34 14.03 -26.55
N THR A 592 11.10 14.51 -26.56
CA THR A 592 9.93 13.85 -27.19
C THR A 592 9.85 14.18 -28.68
N LYS A 593 10.49 15.25 -29.12
CA LYS A 593 10.59 15.70 -30.52
C LYS A 593 11.94 16.37 -30.77
N ALA A 594 12.35 16.45 -32.03
CA ALA A 594 13.52 17.24 -32.41
C ALA A 594 13.23 18.73 -32.20
N ALA A 595 14.12 19.43 -31.50
CA ALA A 595 14.01 20.86 -31.22
C ALA A 595 15.39 21.52 -31.28
N ARG A 596 15.45 22.76 -31.79
CA ARG A 596 16.68 23.57 -31.74
C ARG A 596 17.04 23.84 -30.28
N ILE A 597 18.32 23.70 -29.95
CA ILE A 597 18.85 24.08 -28.64
C ILE A 597 19.35 25.51 -28.74
N GLU A 598 18.79 26.36 -27.89
CA GLU A 598 19.26 27.71 -27.66
C GLU A 598 19.71 27.82 -26.19
N VAL A 599 20.80 28.55 -25.95
CA VAL A 599 21.35 28.76 -24.61
C VAL A 599 21.68 30.23 -24.42
N ILE A 600 21.42 30.72 -23.21
CA ILE A 600 21.99 31.95 -22.67
C ILE A 600 22.92 31.50 -21.54
N ALA A 601 24.23 31.69 -21.72
CA ALA A 601 25.30 31.20 -20.84
C ALA A 601 26.65 31.84 -21.21
N ASP A 602 27.63 31.83 -20.30
CA ASP A 602 29.04 32.13 -20.61
C ASP A 602 29.77 30.94 -21.26
N ALA A 603 29.26 30.48 -22.40
CA ALA A 603 29.80 29.32 -23.10
C ALA A 603 30.00 29.60 -24.59
N LYS A 604 31.14 29.14 -25.13
CA LYS A 604 31.44 29.21 -26.58
C LYS A 604 30.95 27.98 -27.33
N ARG A 605 30.70 26.88 -26.61
CA ARG A 605 30.31 25.58 -27.14
C ARG A 605 29.25 24.94 -26.26
N VAL A 606 28.38 24.16 -26.88
CA VAL A 606 27.35 23.37 -26.18
C VAL A 606 27.44 21.92 -26.64
N THR A 607 27.29 20.99 -25.70
CA THR A 607 27.05 19.57 -25.99
C THR A 607 25.73 19.14 -25.37
N TRP A 608 25.03 18.23 -26.03
CA TRP A 608 23.81 17.60 -25.56
C TRP A 608 24.01 16.09 -25.51
N ASN A 609 23.85 15.48 -24.34
CA ASN A 609 24.08 14.05 -24.12
C ASN A 609 25.43 13.58 -24.73
N ASP A 610 26.51 14.28 -24.32
CA ASP A 610 27.90 14.08 -24.74
C ASP A 610 28.21 14.31 -26.23
N ARG A 611 27.26 14.86 -27.00
CA ARG A 611 27.43 15.13 -28.43
C ARG A 611 27.32 16.61 -28.75
N ARG A 612 28.21 17.12 -29.60
CA ARG A 612 28.08 18.48 -30.14
C ARG A 612 26.97 18.50 -31.18
N VAL A 613 25.86 19.14 -30.85
CA VAL A 613 24.67 19.27 -31.71
C VAL A 613 24.05 20.65 -31.55
N THR A 614 23.26 21.08 -32.52
CA THR A 614 22.47 22.32 -32.48
C THR A 614 20.97 22.07 -32.24
N ALA A 615 20.56 20.80 -32.28
CA ALA A 615 19.19 20.37 -32.07
C ALA A 615 19.16 18.98 -31.41
N THR A 616 18.11 18.73 -30.65
CA THR A 616 17.79 17.41 -30.09
C THR A 616 17.22 16.48 -31.16
N GLN A 617 17.09 15.20 -30.82
CA GLN A 617 16.51 14.19 -31.70
C GLN A 617 15.19 13.70 -31.14
N ALA A 618 14.26 13.31 -32.01
CA ALA A 618 13.05 12.59 -31.60
C ALA A 618 13.41 11.15 -31.19
N PRO A 619 12.63 10.53 -30.29
CA PRO A 619 12.77 9.11 -29.99
C PRO A 619 12.51 8.27 -31.24
N ARG A 620 13.17 7.11 -31.31
CA ARG A 620 12.89 6.12 -32.35
C ARG A 620 11.58 5.38 -32.01
N PRO A 621 10.78 4.98 -33.01
CA PRO A 621 9.57 4.20 -32.78
C PRO A 621 9.84 2.93 -31.98
N VAL A 622 8.93 2.61 -31.07
CA VAL A 622 8.97 1.39 -30.25
C VAL A 622 8.14 0.30 -30.94
N GLU A 623 8.74 -0.85 -31.18
CA GLU A 623 8.05 -2.03 -31.69
C GLU A 623 7.86 -3.05 -30.57
N LEU A 624 6.62 -3.48 -30.36
CA LEU A 624 6.26 -4.44 -29.31
C LEU A 624 5.70 -5.74 -29.89
N PRO A 625 6.10 -6.91 -29.36
CA PRO A 625 5.57 -8.18 -29.82
C PRO A 625 4.11 -8.36 -29.39
N THR A 626 3.35 -9.12 -30.18
CA THR A 626 2.01 -9.54 -29.79
C THR A 626 2.07 -10.71 -28.82
N LEU A 627 1.19 -10.72 -27.80
CA LEU A 627 1.13 -11.78 -26.80
C LEU A 627 0.00 -12.77 -27.11
N THR A 628 0.06 -13.42 -28.27
CA THR A 628 -1.02 -14.33 -28.73
C THR A 628 -0.80 -15.79 -28.34
N THR A 629 0.45 -16.20 -28.10
CA THR A 629 0.79 -17.58 -27.76
C THR A 629 1.00 -17.72 -26.27
N TRP A 630 0.17 -18.53 -25.62
CA TRP A 630 0.25 -18.81 -24.20
C TRP A 630 0.40 -20.30 -23.94
N LYS A 631 0.98 -20.63 -22.80
CA LYS A 631 0.86 -21.93 -22.18
C LYS A 631 0.03 -21.81 -20.93
N TYR A 632 -0.70 -22.86 -20.56
CA TYR A 632 -1.42 -22.88 -19.30
C TYR A 632 -1.22 -24.18 -18.54
N LYS A 633 -1.45 -24.09 -17.23
CA LYS A 633 -1.49 -25.21 -16.30
C LYS A 633 -2.54 -24.96 -15.23
N GLU A 634 -3.37 -25.97 -14.98
CA GLU A 634 -4.32 -25.99 -13.87
C GLU A 634 -3.59 -25.95 -12.54
N GLU A 635 -4.15 -25.20 -11.59
CA GLU A 635 -3.66 -25.09 -10.24
C GLU A 635 -4.80 -25.25 -9.23
N ALA A 636 -4.74 -26.33 -8.48
CA ALA A 636 -5.29 -26.49 -7.14
C ALA A 636 -4.95 -27.91 -6.66
N PRO A 637 -3.68 -28.38 -6.76
CA PRO A 637 -3.35 -29.72 -6.28
C PRO A 637 -3.75 -29.91 -4.81
N GLU A 638 -3.79 -28.82 -4.03
CA GLU A 638 -4.29 -28.74 -2.66
C GLU A 638 -5.74 -29.17 -2.50
N SER A 639 -6.61 -29.02 -3.51
CA SER A 639 -8.00 -29.47 -3.38
C SER A 639 -8.11 -31.01 -3.39
N ALA A 640 -7.12 -31.71 -3.96
CA ALA A 640 -7.18 -33.16 -4.12
C ALA A 640 -7.10 -33.87 -2.75
N PRO A 641 -7.90 -34.93 -2.52
CA PRO A 641 -7.84 -35.69 -1.26
C PRO A 641 -6.45 -36.28 -0.97
N GLY A 642 -5.73 -36.66 -2.03
CA GLY A 642 -4.42 -37.32 -1.94
C GLY A 642 -3.22 -36.38 -1.77
N PHE A 643 -3.45 -35.06 -1.81
CA PHE A 643 -2.39 -34.05 -1.72
C PHE A 643 -1.55 -34.22 -0.45
N ASP A 644 -0.23 -34.06 -0.60
CA ASP A 644 0.71 -34.17 0.50
C ASP A 644 0.95 -32.80 1.15
N ASP A 645 0.28 -32.56 2.26
CA ASP A 645 0.44 -31.36 3.11
C ASP A 645 1.26 -31.69 4.38
N SER A 646 2.07 -32.75 4.36
CA SER A 646 2.81 -33.16 5.56
C SER A 646 3.80 -32.09 6.05
N THR A 647 4.29 -31.24 5.14
CA THR A 647 5.23 -30.15 5.41
C THR A 647 4.55 -28.82 5.73
N TRP A 648 3.21 -28.74 5.66
CA TRP A 648 2.49 -27.51 5.99
C TRP A 648 2.48 -27.27 7.50
N THR A 649 2.37 -26.01 7.88
CA THR A 649 2.19 -25.58 9.26
C THR A 649 0.90 -26.18 9.81
N THR A 650 0.96 -26.81 10.98
CA THR A 650 -0.24 -27.22 11.71
C THR A 650 -0.90 -25.97 12.30
N ALA A 651 -2.22 -25.85 12.12
CA ALA A 651 -3.00 -24.80 12.76
C ALA A 651 -3.69 -25.34 14.02
N ASP A 652 -2.93 -25.36 15.12
CA ASP A 652 -3.31 -25.94 16.43
C ASP A 652 -3.22 -24.93 17.59
N ARG A 653 -3.10 -23.63 17.30
CA ARG A 653 -3.08 -22.60 18.34
C ARG A 653 -4.42 -22.55 19.08
N LEU A 654 -4.35 -22.60 20.41
CA LEU A 654 -5.50 -22.52 21.31
C LEU A 654 -5.66 -21.14 21.96
N THR A 655 -4.76 -20.22 21.64
CA THR A 655 -4.76 -18.83 22.10
C THR A 655 -4.31 -17.97 20.92
N ALA A 656 -4.96 -16.83 20.73
CA ALA A 656 -4.54 -15.82 19.77
C ALA A 656 -3.84 -14.68 20.50
N HIS A 657 -2.97 -13.98 19.80
CA HIS A 657 -2.45 -12.71 20.28
C HIS A 657 -3.44 -11.58 20.01
N ASN A 658 -4.21 -11.66 18.92
CA ASN A 658 -5.30 -10.74 18.66
C ASN A 658 -6.51 -11.08 19.57
N PRO A 659 -6.98 -10.14 20.43
CA PRO A 659 -8.11 -10.37 21.34
C PRO A 659 -9.45 -10.58 20.63
N GLU A 660 -9.65 -10.08 19.42
CA GLU A 660 -10.87 -10.30 18.61
C GLU A 660 -11.07 -11.78 18.25
N LEU A 661 -10.01 -12.58 18.34
CA LEU A 661 -10.03 -14.01 18.09
C LEU A 661 -10.27 -14.84 19.37
N ALA A 662 -10.57 -14.20 20.50
CA ALA A 662 -10.85 -14.90 21.76
C ALA A 662 -12.03 -15.87 21.58
N GLY A 663 -11.82 -17.14 21.94
CA GLY A 663 -12.84 -18.19 21.78
C GLY A 663 -12.92 -18.82 20.39
N SER A 664 -12.25 -18.27 19.37
CA SER A 664 -12.12 -18.92 18.05
C SER A 664 -11.10 -20.07 18.12
N LEU A 665 -11.59 -21.30 18.33
CA LEU A 665 -10.73 -22.50 18.48
C LEU A 665 -10.93 -23.52 17.36
N PRO A 666 -9.85 -23.98 16.69
CA PRO A 666 -8.49 -23.44 16.80
C PRO A 666 -8.42 -22.05 16.18
N VAL A 667 -7.39 -21.29 16.53
CA VAL A 667 -7.14 -20.00 15.89
C VAL A 667 -6.71 -20.24 14.45
N LEU A 668 -7.42 -19.65 13.49
CA LEU A 668 -7.20 -19.88 12.05
C LEU A 668 -6.70 -18.65 11.29
N ALA A 669 -6.71 -17.46 11.91
CA ALA A 669 -6.22 -16.24 11.25
C ALA A 669 -4.78 -16.42 10.76
N MET A 670 -4.50 -16.02 9.51
CA MET A 670 -3.23 -16.32 8.84
C MET A 670 -2.03 -15.60 9.46
N ASP A 671 -2.25 -14.40 9.99
CA ASP A 671 -1.21 -13.59 10.61
C ASP A 671 -0.61 -14.27 11.84
N GLU A 672 -1.43 -15.03 12.57
CA GLU A 672 -0.98 -15.84 13.70
C GLU A 672 0.05 -16.90 13.27
N TYR A 673 0.08 -17.28 12.00
CA TYR A 673 1.02 -18.28 11.48
C TYR A 673 2.18 -17.68 10.67
N GLY A 674 2.36 -16.35 10.70
CA GLY A 674 3.44 -15.67 9.97
C GLY A 674 3.22 -15.59 8.46
N TYR A 675 1.95 -15.65 8.03
CA TYR A 675 1.55 -15.45 6.64
C TYR A 675 0.69 -14.20 6.56
N HIS A 676 1.14 -13.19 5.80
CA HIS A 676 0.55 -11.85 5.87
C HIS A 676 0.14 -11.25 4.51
N HIS A 677 0.45 -11.93 3.40
CA HIS A 677 0.30 -11.36 2.07
C HIS A 677 -0.34 -12.37 1.12
N GLY A 678 -1.31 -11.89 0.34
CA GLY A 678 -1.93 -12.63 -0.75
C GLY A 678 -2.67 -13.90 -0.32
N ASN A 679 -2.67 -14.90 -1.19
CA ASN A 679 -3.48 -16.10 -0.98
C ASN A 679 -2.89 -17.04 0.08
N VAL A 680 -3.77 -17.71 0.83
CA VAL A 680 -3.42 -18.74 1.81
C VAL A 680 -4.32 -19.95 1.62
N TRP A 681 -3.74 -21.15 1.68
CA TRP A 681 -4.50 -22.38 1.69
C TRP A 681 -4.65 -22.95 3.10
N TYR A 682 -5.84 -23.46 3.38
CA TYR A 682 -6.18 -24.22 4.58
C TYR A 682 -6.62 -25.63 4.19
N ARG A 683 -6.24 -26.62 5.00
CA ARG A 683 -6.68 -28.01 4.84
C ARG A 683 -7.18 -28.58 6.16
N GLY A 684 -8.50 -28.72 6.26
CA GLY A 684 -9.22 -29.29 7.40
C GLY A 684 -9.51 -30.78 7.17
N ARG A 685 -9.24 -31.62 8.18
CA ARG A 685 -9.59 -33.04 8.19
C ARG A 685 -10.59 -33.36 9.27
N PHE A 686 -11.62 -34.13 8.94
CA PHE A 686 -12.66 -34.48 9.89
C PHE A 686 -13.29 -35.86 9.56
N LYS A 687 -13.79 -36.53 10.60
CA LYS A 687 -14.64 -37.74 10.45
C LYS A 687 -16.08 -37.36 10.71
N THR A 688 -17.01 -37.79 9.88
CA THR A 688 -18.45 -37.57 10.13
C THR A 688 -19.18 -38.91 10.23
N THR A 689 -20.33 -38.91 10.88
CA THR A 689 -21.29 -40.03 10.89
C THR A 689 -22.07 -40.16 9.57
N GLY A 690 -21.72 -39.35 8.56
CA GLY A 690 -22.36 -39.33 7.25
C GLY A 690 -23.62 -38.44 7.18
N ARG A 691 -23.83 -37.59 8.18
CA ARG A 691 -25.02 -36.74 8.30
C ARG A 691 -24.77 -35.25 8.02
N ALA A 692 -23.51 -34.87 7.76
CA ALA A 692 -23.15 -33.48 7.50
C ALA A 692 -23.88 -32.95 6.26
N THR A 693 -24.48 -31.77 6.38
CA THR A 693 -25.29 -31.13 5.34
C THR A 693 -24.64 -29.86 4.78
N GLY A 694 -23.71 -29.26 5.51
CA GLY A 694 -23.05 -28.02 5.11
C GLY A 694 -21.69 -27.81 5.78
N LEU A 695 -20.97 -26.79 5.31
CA LEU A 695 -19.74 -26.28 5.88
C LEU A 695 -19.87 -24.77 6.09
N ALA A 696 -20.04 -24.34 7.33
CA ALA A 696 -20.09 -22.93 7.69
C ALA A 696 -18.65 -22.42 7.86
N LEU A 697 -18.22 -21.48 7.03
CA LEU A 697 -16.90 -20.86 7.07
C LEU A 697 -17.06 -19.37 7.34
N ASN A 698 -16.16 -18.78 8.12
CA ASN A 698 -16.04 -17.34 8.27
C ASN A 698 -14.62 -16.93 7.92
N ALA A 699 -14.46 -15.95 7.03
CA ALA A 699 -13.17 -15.44 6.63
C ALA A 699 -13.17 -13.91 6.60
N ASN A 700 -12.03 -13.31 6.92
CA ASN A 700 -11.76 -11.91 6.65
C ASN A 700 -10.67 -11.83 5.59
N THR A 701 -11.04 -11.25 4.45
CA THR A 701 -10.25 -11.16 3.22
C THR A 701 -9.85 -9.72 2.90
N GLY A 702 -10.45 -8.74 3.58
CA GLY A 702 -10.53 -7.35 3.16
C GLY A 702 -11.61 -7.13 2.09
N PRO A 703 -12.12 -5.90 1.89
CA PRO A 703 -13.36 -5.66 1.14
C PRO A 703 -13.36 -6.13 -0.32
N THR A 704 -12.19 -6.21 -0.94
CA THR A 704 -12.08 -6.73 -2.30
C THR A 704 -11.70 -8.19 -2.36
N GLY A 705 -11.38 -8.89 -1.27
CA GLY A 705 -10.92 -10.28 -1.28
C GLY A 705 -12.04 -11.31 -1.46
N GLN A 706 -11.65 -12.58 -1.69
CA GLN A 706 -12.58 -13.72 -1.80
C GLN A 706 -11.99 -14.98 -1.14
N TYR A 707 -12.85 -15.95 -0.84
CA TYR A 707 -12.46 -17.31 -0.47
C TYR A 707 -13.29 -18.39 -1.18
N ALA A 708 -12.75 -19.60 -1.30
CA ALA A 708 -13.43 -20.75 -1.91
C ALA A 708 -13.15 -22.06 -1.18
N ALA A 709 -14.10 -23.00 -1.27
CA ALA A 709 -14.05 -24.28 -0.59
C ALA A 709 -14.17 -25.49 -1.54
N TRP A 710 -13.40 -26.53 -1.22
CA TRP A 710 -13.50 -27.86 -1.84
C TRP A 710 -13.61 -28.93 -0.77
N LEU A 711 -14.51 -29.89 -0.95
CA LEU A 711 -14.61 -31.08 -0.11
C LEU A 711 -14.24 -32.32 -0.91
N ASN A 712 -13.22 -33.04 -0.46
CA ASN A 712 -12.69 -34.23 -1.12
C ASN A 712 -12.39 -34.01 -2.63
N GLY A 713 -11.96 -32.80 -3.00
CA GLY A 713 -11.67 -32.41 -4.38
C GLY A 713 -12.87 -31.90 -5.19
N ARG A 714 -14.09 -31.95 -4.66
CA ARG A 714 -15.28 -31.35 -5.27
C ARG A 714 -15.37 -29.88 -4.86
N TYR A 715 -15.45 -28.97 -5.83
CA TYR A 715 -15.71 -27.56 -5.58
C TYR A 715 -17.11 -27.38 -4.99
N LEU A 716 -17.20 -26.62 -3.91
CA LEU A 716 -18.48 -26.29 -3.26
C LEU A 716 -18.96 -24.90 -3.64
N GLY A 717 -18.06 -23.94 -3.79
CA GLY A 717 -18.39 -22.56 -4.10
C GLY A 717 -17.29 -21.59 -3.66
N SER A 718 -17.58 -20.30 -3.85
CA SER A 718 -16.78 -19.18 -3.39
C SER A 718 -17.68 -18.12 -2.74
N SER A 719 -17.13 -17.36 -1.81
CA SER A 719 -17.79 -16.22 -1.17
C SER A 719 -16.83 -15.03 -1.08
N GLY A 720 -17.38 -13.85 -0.80
CA GLY A 720 -16.64 -12.61 -0.52
C GLY A 720 -16.15 -12.56 0.92
N ASP A 721 -16.06 -11.38 1.51
CA ASP A 721 -15.71 -11.20 2.92
C ASP A 721 -16.84 -11.67 3.87
N GLY A 722 -16.48 -12.25 5.02
CA GLY A 722 -17.43 -12.66 6.07
C GLY A 722 -17.87 -14.14 6.05
N GLY A 723 -18.96 -14.42 6.77
CA GLY A 723 -19.52 -15.76 6.96
C GLY A 723 -20.30 -16.30 5.77
N HIS A 724 -20.13 -17.58 5.45
CA HIS A 724 -20.91 -18.29 4.43
C HIS A 724 -21.00 -19.80 4.72
N THR A 725 -22.18 -20.38 4.51
CA THR A 725 -22.40 -21.82 4.61
C THR A 725 -22.48 -22.46 3.24
N PHE A 726 -21.53 -23.33 2.93
CA PHE A 726 -21.54 -24.10 1.68
C PHE A 726 -22.29 -25.41 1.84
N ASP A 727 -23.19 -25.71 0.92
CA ASP A 727 -23.88 -27.00 0.88
C ASP A 727 -22.89 -28.16 0.66
N VAL A 728 -23.13 -29.26 1.38
CA VAL A 728 -22.38 -30.51 1.22
C VAL A 728 -23.27 -31.56 0.55
N PRO A 729 -23.02 -31.89 -0.72
CA PRO A 729 -23.72 -32.97 -1.39
C PRO A 729 -23.42 -34.33 -0.71
N ALA A 730 -24.47 -35.11 -0.42
CA ALA A 730 -24.36 -36.37 0.31
C ALA A 730 -23.41 -37.39 -0.35
N ASP A 731 -23.27 -37.36 -1.67
CA ASP A 731 -22.36 -38.22 -2.46
C ASP A 731 -20.87 -37.85 -2.31
N THR A 732 -20.58 -36.70 -1.71
CA THR A 732 -19.22 -36.17 -1.56
C THR A 732 -18.58 -36.60 -0.23
N LEU A 733 -19.39 -36.97 0.76
CA LEU A 733 -18.94 -37.39 2.08
C LEU A 733 -18.47 -38.84 2.09
N ARG A 734 -17.34 -39.06 2.75
CA ARG A 734 -16.84 -40.38 3.11
C ARG A 734 -17.44 -40.80 4.44
N ALA A 735 -18.17 -41.92 4.42
CA ALA A 735 -18.76 -42.54 5.62
C ALA A 735 -17.71 -43.19 6.53
N SER A 736 -16.50 -43.46 6.04
CA SER A 736 -15.38 -43.98 6.82
C SER A 736 -14.06 -43.30 6.41
N GLY A 737 -13.17 -43.10 7.40
CA GLY A 737 -11.94 -42.34 7.21
C GLY A 737 -12.16 -40.82 7.18
N ASP A 738 -11.09 -40.09 6.87
CA ASP A 738 -11.13 -38.63 6.84
C ASP A 738 -11.77 -38.08 5.56
N ASN A 739 -12.65 -37.10 5.77
CA ASN A 739 -13.02 -36.10 4.79
C ASN A 739 -12.01 -34.96 4.83
N VAL A 740 -11.70 -34.40 3.66
CA VAL A 740 -10.70 -33.33 3.50
C VAL A 740 -11.37 -32.09 2.92
N LEU A 741 -11.48 -31.06 3.75
CA LEU A 741 -11.87 -29.72 3.35
C LEU A 741 -10.61 -28.94 2.96
N SER A 742 -10.60 -28.33 1.78
CA SER A 742 -9.56 -27.39 1.35
C SER A 742 -10.19 -26.03 1.13
N VAL A 743 -9.61 -24.98 1.70
CA VAL A 743 -10.11 -23.60 1.58
C VAL A 743 -8.98 -22.72 1.05
N LEU A 744 -9.24 -21.97 0.00
CA LEU A 744 -8.35 -20.93 -0.51
C LEU A 744 -8.91 -19.58 -0.06
N VAL A 745 -8.12 -18.76 0.62
CA VAL A 745 -8.51 -17.44 1.09
C VAL A 745 -7.53 -16.41 0.51
N GLU A 746 -8.02 -15.32 -0.07
CA GLU A 746 -7.18 -14.17 -0.46
C GLU A 746 -7.13 -13.14 0.66
N ASN A 747 -5.93 -12.70 1.04
CA ASN A 747 -5.74 -11.47 1.80
C ASN A 747 -5.47 -10.33 0.81
N ALA A 748 -6.42 -9.40 0.69
CA ALA A 748 -6.30 -8.23 -0.19
C ALA A 748 -5.29 -7.18 0.32
N GLY A 749 -4.82 -7.30 1.56
CA GLY A 749 -3.93 -6.38 2.26
C GLY A 749 -4.45 -6.06 3.66
N HIS A 750 -3.72 -5.25 4.43
CA HIS A 750 -4.15 -4.79 5.76
C HIS A 750 -4.48 -3.30 5.74
N ASN A 751 -5.47 -2.93 6.55
CA ASN A 751 -5.89 -1.54 6.68
C ASN A 751 -4.78 -0.67 7.26
N GLU A 752 -4.84 0.61 6.95
CA GLU A 752 -4.23 1.70 7.72
C GLU A 752 -4.66 1.75 9.20
N GLU A 753 -4.04 2.64 9.97
CA GLU A 753 -4.22 2.80 11.42
C GLU A 753 -4.89 4.14 11.78
N TRP A 754 -6.11 4.34 11.28
CA TRP A 754 -6.92 5.52 11.58
C TRP A 754 -7.59 5.47 12.97
N GLY A 755 -7.72 4.28 13.57
CA GLY A 755 -8.24 4.06 14.92
C GLY A 755 -7.31 3.20 15.79
N HIS A 756 -7.78 2.73 16.95
CA HIS A 756 -6.96 1.85 17.79
C HIS A 756 -6.92 0.42 17.22
N ASP A 757 -5.75 -0.01 16.76
CA ASP A 757 -5.47 -1.36 16.24
C ASP A 757 -6.35 -1.81 15.05
N TYR A 758 -6.92 -0.87 14.29
CA TYR A 758 -7.61 -1.13 13.01
C TYR A 758 -6.70 -1.86 12.02
N SER A 759 -5.40 -1.54 12.04
CA SER A 759 -4.45 -2.21 11.17
C SER A 759 -4.19 -3.66 11.58
N LYS A 760 -4.58 -4.08 12.80
CA LYS A 760 -4.41 -5.45 13.33
C LYS A 760 -5.60 -6.36 13.08
N GLU A 761 -6.63 -5.85 12.41
CA GLU A 761 -7.76 -6.65 11.97
C GLU A 761 -7.26 -7.95 11.33
N PRO A 762 -7.73 -9.12 11.82
CA PRO A 762 -7.17 -10.40 11.41
C PRO A 762 -7.53 -10.70 9.95
N ARG A 763 -6.64 -11.37 9.23
CA ARG A 763 -6.91 -11.88 7.88
C ARG A 763 -6.96 -13.41 7.87
N GLY A 764 -7.57 -13.97 6.83
CA GLY A 764 -7.65 -15.40 6.61
C GLY A 764 -8.97 -16.01 7.08
N LEU A 765 -8.94 -17.30 7.41
CA LEU A 765 -10.11 -18.01 7.93
C LEU A 765 -10.23 -17.70 9.43
N LEU A 766 -11.37 -17.22 9.89
CA LEU A 766 -11.62 -16.87 11.29
C LEU A 766 -12.39 -17.98 12.03
N GLY A 767 -13.14 -18.79 11.29
CA GLY A 767 -13.89 -19.91 11.86
C GLY A 767 -14.34 -20.91 10.80
N ALA A 768 -14.57 -22.14 11.23
CA ALA A 768 -15.06 -23.20 10.35
C ALA A 768 -15.78 -24.30 11.13
N GLU A 769 -16.90 -24.76 10.59
CA GLU A 769 -17.71 -25.83 11.19
C GLU A 769 -18.33 -26.75 10.14
N VAL A 770 -18.54 -28.01 10.54
CA VAL A 770 -19.37 -28.98 9.84
C VAL A 770 -20.81 -28.88 10.35
N VAL A 771 -21.72 -28.40 9.49
CA VAL A 771 -23.16 -28.34 9.77
C VAL A 771 -23.75 -29.74 9.58
N GLY A 772 -24.73 -30.10 10.40
CA GLY A 772 -25.41 -31.39 10.26
C GLY A 772 -24.62 -32.58 10.86
N GLY A 773 -23.64 -32.34 11.73
CA GLY A 773 -22.99 -33.44 12.44
C GLY A 773 -21.81 -32.99 13.28
N ALA A 774 -21.78 -33.42 14.55
CA ALA A 774 -20.69 -33.06 15.44
C ALA A 774 -19.38 -33.70 14.95
N SER A 775 -18.43 -32.85 14.57
CA SER A 775 -17.08 -33.27 14.18
C SER A 775 -16.07 -32.20 14.52
N THR A 776 -14.83 -32.64 14.79
CA THR A 776 -13.71 -31.74 15.04
C THR A 776 -12.83 -31.68 13.79
N LEU A 777 -12.61 -30.46 13.30
CA LEU A 777 -11.73 -30.22 12.16
C LEU A 777 -10.28 -30.08 12.64
N THR A 778 -9.39 -30.83 12.02
CA THR A 778 -7.93 -30.74 12.23
C THR A 778 -7.31 -29.96 11.09
N TRP A 779 -6.64 -28.84 11.38
CA TRP A 779 -6.22 -27.89 10.37
C TRP A 779 -4.73 -27.87 10.08
N LYS A 780 -4.41 -27.64 8.81
CA LYS A 780 -3.11 -27.18 8.34
C LYS A 780 -3.27 -25.92 7.51
N ILE A 781 -2.24 -25.08 7.50
CA ILE A 781 -2.21 -23.78 6.82
C ILE A 781 -0.90 -23.61 6.04
N GLN A 782 -0.99 -23.00 4.86
CA GLN A 782 0.15 -22.66 4.02
C GLN A 782 -0.10 -21.37 3.24
N GLY A 783 0.59 -20.29 3.64
CA GLY A 783 0.73 -19.07 2.85
C GLY A 783 2.00 -19.10 2.00
N SER A 784 2.61 -17.92 1.83
CA SER A 784 3.84 -17.75 1.05
C SER A 784 4.98 -18.65 1.52
N ARG A 785 5.86 -19.05 0.60
CA ARG A 785 6.99 -19.93 0.91
C ARG A 785 7.97 -19.21 1.82
N GLY A 786 8.12 -19.70 3.05
CA GLY A 786 9.01 -19.14 4.07
C GLY A 786 8.32 -18.20 5.07
N GLY A 787 7.09 -17.73 4.80
CA GLY A 787 6.39 -16.78 5.67
C GLY A 787 7.23 -15.52 5.92
N GLU A 788 7.44 -15.17 7.19
CA GLU A 788 8.30 -14.08 7.65
C GLU A 788 9.80 -14.24 7.32
N ASP A 789 10.24 -15.38 6.77
CA ASP A 789 11.59 -15.59 6.26
C ASP A 789 11.55 -15.75 4.71
N PRO A 790 11.40 -14.64 3.93
CA PRO A 790 11.20 -14.72 2.50
C PRO A 790 12.33 -15.44 1.78
N VAL A 791 11.97 -16.43 0.96
CA VAL A 791 12.93 -17.15 0.11
C VAL A 791 13.49 -16.27 -1.02
N ASP A 792 12.66 -15.35 -1.52
CA ASP A 792 13.03 -14.37 -2.55
C ASP A 792 13.39 -13.03 -1.90
N THR A 793 14.62 -12.90 -1.43
CA THR A 793 15.08 -11.67 -0.76
C THR A 793 15.25 -10.50 -1.73
N ALA A 794 15.41 -10.75 -3.04
CA ALA A 794 15.56 -9.69 -4.04
C ALA A 794 14.28 -8.88 -4.19
N ARG A 795 13.12 -9.56 -4.23
CA ARG A 795 11.80 -8.92 -4.32
C ARG A 795 11.20 -8.65 -2.93
N GLY A 796 11.56 -9.45 -1.92
CA GLY A 796 11.17 -9.25 -0.53
C GLY A 796 9.73 -9.69 -0.20
N PRO A 797 9.19 -9.27 0.96
CA PRO A 797 8.04 -9.91 1.58
C PRO A 797 6.72 -9.74 0.80
N TYR A 798 6.52 -8.60 0.16
CA TYR A 798 5.25 -8.28 -0.53
C TYR A 798 5.07 -8.97 -1.90
N ASN A 799 6.10 -9.55 -2.50
CA ASN A 799 6.00 -9.97 -3.91
C ASN A 799 5.13 -11.22 -4.12
N ASN A 800 5.19 -12.19 -3.20
CA ASN A 800 4.56 -13.50 -3.38
C ASN A 800 3.54 -13.76 -2.28
N GLY A 801 2.35 -14.20 -2.69
CA GLY A 801 1.39 -14.87 -1.83
C GLY A 801 1.68 -16.37 -1.72
N GLY A 802 0.64 -17.12 -1.37
CA GLY A 802 0.68 -18.56 -1.11
C GLY A 802 -0.04 -19.41 -2.14
N LEU A 803 -0.23 -18.97 -3.38
CA LEU A 803 -0.65 -19.91 -4.44
C LEU A 803 0.44 -21.00 -4.65
N TYR A 804 0.04 -22.22 -5.00
CA TYR A 804 0.98 -23.30 -5.33
C TYR A 804 1.98 -22.86 -6.38
N GLY A 805 1.52 -22.19 -7.45
CA GLY A 805 2.37 -21.72 -8.54
C GLY A 805 3.40 -20.69 -8.07
N GLU A 806 3.06 -19.82 -7.12
CA GLU A 806 4.01 -18.89 -6.50
C GLU A 806 5.06 -19.66 -5.68
N ARG A 807 4.63 -20.58 -4.81
CA ARG A 807 5.55 -21.40 -3.98
C ARG A 807 6.44 -22.33 -4.82
N ALA A 808 5.98 -22.71 -6.00
CA ALA A 808 6.69 -23.53 -6.98
C ALA A 808 7.49 -22.70 -8.02
N GLY A 809 7.47 -21.37 -7.92
CA GLY A 809 8.24 -20.47 -8.77
C GLY A 809 7.80 -20.43 -10.24
N TRP A 810 6.51 -20.63 -10.54
CA TRP A 810 5.98 -20.65 -11.91
C TRP A 810 6.02 -19.28 -12.58
N SER A 811 5.97 -18.19 -11.81
CA SER A 811 6.14 -16.81 -12.32
C SER A 811 7.59 -16.50 -12.75
N LEU A 812 8.57 -17.27 -12.26
CA LEU A 812 9.99 -16.96 -12.41
C LEU A 812 10.50 -17.27 -13.83
N ALA A 813 11.39 -16.40 -14.32
CA ALA A 813 12.12 -16.64 -15.55
C ALA A 813 12.91 -17.96 -15.46
N GLY A 814 12.87 -18.78 -16.50
CA GLY A 814 13.57 -20.07 -16.54
C GLY A 814 12.82 -21.26 -15.91
N HIS A 815 11.61 -21.06 -15.34
CA HIS A 815 10.80 -22.20 -14.89
C HIS A 815 10.46 -23.15 -16.07
N PRO A 816 10.64 -24.47 -15.92
CA PRO A 816 10.41 -25.43 -16.99
C PRO A 816 8.91 -25.64 -17.27
N ASP A 817 8.35 -24.91 -18.23
CA ASP A 817 6.97 -25.10 -18.74
C ASP A 817 6.87 -25.92 -20.03
N GLY A 818 7.90 -26.70 -20.35
CA GLY A 818 7.87 -27.56 -21.54
C GLY A 818 6.68 -28.54 -21.56
N SER A 819 6.18 -28.93 -20.38
CA SER A 819 5.03 -29.82 -20.20
C SER A 819 3.68 -29.12 -20.10
N TRP A 820 3.64 -27.78 -20.11
CA TRP A 820 2.39 -27.03 -20.04
C TRP A 820 1.65 -27.07 -21.39
N LYS A 821 0.33 -26.92 -21.37
CA LYS A 821 -0.50 -27.02 -22.57
C LYS A 821 -0.54 -25.68 -23.30
N ASN A 822 -0.35 -25.69 -24.63
CA ASN A 822 -0.49 -24.47 -25.43
C ASN A 822 -1.95 -24.02 -25.51
N THR A 823 -2.20 -22.71 -25.52
CA THR A 823 -3.52 -22.10 -25.63
C THR A 823 -3.48 -20.62 -26.06
N THR A 824 -4.65 -20.00 -26.19
CA THR A 824 -4.87 -18.55 -26.15
C THR A 824 -5.62 -18.19 -24.86
N LEU A 825 -5.55 -16.94 -24.41
CA LEU A 825 -6.28 -16.49 -23.22
C LEU A 825 -7.80 -16.67 -23.41
N ALA A 826 -8.41 -15.99 -24.38
CA ALA A 826 -9.84 -16.13 -24.69
C ALA A 826 -10.29 -17.60 -24.92
N GLY A 827 -9.50 -18.38 -25.65
CA GLY A 827 -9.85 -19.77 -25.98
C GLY A 827 -9.84 -20.70 -24.75
N GLN A 828 -9.02 -20.39 -23.74
CA GLN A 828 -9.03 -21.12 -22.47
C GLN A 828 -10.08 -20.58 -21.51
N SER A 829 -10.26 -19.26 -21.42
CA SER A 829 -11.26 -18.61 -20.56
C SER A 829 -12.67 -19.13 -20.83
N ALA A 830 -13.05 -19.28 -22.11
CA ALA A 830 -14.35 -19.87 -22.48
C ALA A 830 -14.56 -21.35 -22.06
N LYS A 831 -13.48 -22.07 -21.72
CA LYS A 831 -13.50 -23.47 -21.27
C LYS A 831 -13.20 -23.61 -19.78
N THR A 832 -13.05 -22.48 -19.08
CA THR A 832 -12.56 -22.44 -17.71
C THR A 832 -13.67 -22.87 -16.76
N GLY A 833 -13.44 -23.93 -15.98
CA GLY A 833 -14.19 -24.18 -14.75
C GLY A 833 -13.62 -23.37 -13.59
N THR A 834 -14.28 -23.41 -12.44
CA THR A 834 -13.83 -22.70 -11.24
C THR A 834 -12.47 -23.24 -10.72
N GLY A 835 -11.70 -22.37 -10.08
CA GLY A 835 -10.38 -22.69 -9.53
C GLY A 835 -9.27 -21.80 -10.09
N VAL A 836 -8.02 -22.16 -9.80
CA VAL A 836 -6.85 -21.36 -10.16
C VAL A 836 -6.15 -21.94 -11.39
N ARG A 837 -5.63 -21.08 -12.25
CA ARG A 837 -4.90 -21.46 -13.45
C ARG A 837 -3.80 -20.47 -13.74
N TRP A 838 -2.66 -21.00 -14.14
CA TRP A 838 -1.55 -20.18 -14.57
C TRP A 838 -1.46 -20.13 -16.08
N TYR A 839 -1.18 -18.94 -16.58
CA TYR A 839 -0.80 -18.70 -17.96
C TYR A 839 0.64 -18.19 -17.99
N ARG A 840 1.42 -18.66 -18.96
CA ARG A 840 2.79 -18.19 -19.19
C ARG A 840 3.04 -17.93 -20.66
N THR A 841 3.73 -16.84 -20.94
CA THR A 841 4.28 -16.54 -22.26
C THR A 841 5.67 -15.93 -22.14
N SER A 842 6.36 -15.80 -23.27
CA SER A 842 7.65 -15.14 -23.37
C SER A 842 7.59 -14.06 -24.45
N ALA A 843 8.07 -12.87 -24.10
CA ALA A 843 8.17 -11.74 -25.02
C ALA A 843 9.65 -11.37 -25.19
N ARG A 844 10.18 -11.45 -26.41
CA ARG A 844 11.50 -10.93 -26.72
C ARG A 844 11.37 -9.46 -27.15
N LEU A 845 12.10 -8.59 -26.47
CA LEU A 845 12.17 -7.17 -26.76
C LEU A 845 13.54 -6.82 -27.36
N ASP A 846 13.52 -5.85 -28.27
CA ASP A 846 14.68 -5.16 -28.82
C ASP A 846 14.34 -3.66 -28.89
N LEU A 847 14.07 -3.07 -27.71
CA LEU A 847 13.63 -1.68 -27.66
C LEU A 847 14.79 -0.75 -28.04
N PRO A 848 14.53 0.38 -28.74
CA PRO A 848 15.59 1.28 -29.12
C PRO A 848 16.40 1.76 -27.90
N GLN A 849 17.73 1.70 -27.99
CA GLN A 849 18.66 2.16 -26.96
C GLN A 849 18.85 3.69 -26.97
N GLY A 850 19.31 4.26 -25.86
CA GLY A 850 19.56 5.71 -25.75
C GLY A 850 18.29 6.56 -25.76
N GLN A 851 17.17 5.95 -25.38
CA GLN A 851 15.88 6.60 -25.10
C GLN A 851 15.23 5.91 -23.91
N ASP A 852 14.37 6.62 -23.18
CA ASP A 852 13.53 6.03 -22.15
C ASP A 852 12.23 5.53 -22.79
N ASN A 853 12.04 4.21 -22.82
CA ASN A 853 10.82 3.57 -23.30
C ASN A 853 9.88 3.27 -22.12
N ALA A 854 8.67 3.84 -22.10
CA ALA A 854 7.66 3.55 -21.09
C ALA A 854 6.66 2.52 -21.62
N ILE A 855 6.52 1.38 -20.92
CA ILE A 855 5.73 0.24 -21.37
C ILE A 855 4.71 -0.16 -20.31
N ALA A 856 3.51 -0.52 -20.74
CA ALA A 856 2.48 -1.13 -19.90
C ALA A 856 2.03 -2.48 -20.45
N LEU A 857 1.26 -3.20 -19.63
CA LEU A 857 0.46 -4.35 -20.02
C LEU A 857 -1.03 -4.00 -19.90
N ASP A 858 -1.76 -4.04 -21.01
CA ASP A 858 -3.22 -3.98 -21.02
C ASP A 858 -3.78 -5.39 -20.88
N LEU A 859 -4.79 -5.55 -20.01
CA LEU A 859 -5.63 -6.74 -19.92
C LEU A 859 -7.07 -6.38 -20.27
N ALA A 860 -7.74 -7.29 -20.95
CA ALA A 860 -9.17 -7.16 -21.24
C ALA A 860 -9.88 -8.49 -21.06
N GLU A 861 -11.15 -8.41 -20.72
CA GLU A 861 -12.08 -9.53 -20.60
C GLU A 861 -12.24 -10.30 -21.92
N ALA A 862 -12.67 -11.57 -21.81
CA ALA A 862 -13.09 -12.34 -22.97
C ALA A 862 -14.44 -11.82 -23.47
N GLU A 863 -14.58 -11.66 -24.79
CA GLU A 863 -15.84 -11.26 -25.39
C GLU A 863 -16.97 -12.24 -25.01
N GLY A 864 -18.01 -11.74 -24.34
CA GLY A 864 -19.11 -12.55 -23.82
C GLY A 864 -18.75 -13.48 -22.65
N GLY A 865 -17.58 -13.32 -22.03
CA GLY A 865 -17.17 -14.05 -20.83
C GLY A 865 -17.62 -13.37 -19.53
N GLY A 866 -17.66 -14.13 -18.44
CA GLY A 866 -17.98 -13.60 -17.10
C GLY A 866 -16.82 -12.81 -16.49
N THR A 867 -17.15 -11.89 -15.57
CA THR A 867 -16.19 -11.06 -14.83
C THR A 867 -15.79 -11.66 -13.47
N GLY A 868 -16.39 -12.79 -13.06
CA GLY A 868 -16.10 -13.49 -11.81
C GLY A 868 -14.73 -14.19 -11.81
N TYR A 869 -13.65 -13.41 -11.92
CA TYR A 869 -12.28 -13.87 -11.79
C TYR A 869 -11.33 -12.78 -11.31
N ARG A 870 -10.18 -13.19 -10.81
CA ARG A 870 -9.10 -12.33 -10.32
C ARG A 870 -7.80 -12.75 -10.98
N ALA A 871 -6.98 -11.80 -11.42
CA ALA A 871 -5.70 -12.11 -12.03
C ALA A 871 -4.54 -11.37 -11.35
N GLN A 872 -3.50 -12.12 -10.97
CA GLN A 872 -2.20 -11.57 -10.57
C GLN A 872 -1.25 -11.56 -11.78
N ILE A 873 -0.59 -10.44 -12.00
CA ILE A 873 0.22 -10.17 -13.18
C ILE A 873 1.69 -10.19 -12.80
N PHE A 874 2.44 -11.15 -13.34
CA PHE A 874 3.87 -11.26 -13.09
C PHE A 874 4.70 -10.95 -14.35
N VAL A 875 5.72 -10.12 -14.20
CA VAL A 875 6.74 -9.86 -15.23
C VAL A 875 8.11 -10.19 -14.67
N ASN A 876 8.79 -11.17 -15.27
CA ASN A 876 10.06 -11.70 -14.79
C ASN A 876 10.04 -12.08 -13.30
N GLY A 877 8.90 -12.58 -12.79
CA GLY A 877 8.69 -12.95 -11.39
C GLY A 877 8.26 -11.81 -10.45
N TRP A 878 8.24 -10.56 -10.91
CA TRP A 878 7.71 -9.43 -10.14
C TRP A 878 6.19 -9.37 -10.26
N LEU A 879 5.48 -9.37 -9.14
CA LEU A 879 4.04 -9.09 -9.12
C LEU A 879 3.84 -7.60 -9.37
N ILE A 880 3.42 -7.24 -10.58
CA ILE A 880 3.27 -5.84 -11.02
C ILE A 880 1.83 -5.35 -10.97
N GLY A 881 0.86 -6.22 -10.66
CA GLY A 881 -0.51 -5.79 -10.46
C GLY A 881 -1.55 -6.89 -10.30
N ARG A 882 -2.73 -6.45 -9.85
CA ARG A 882 -3.94 -7.26 -9.68
C ARG A 882 -5.06 -6.71 -10.57
N TYR A 883 -5.75 -7.59 -11.27
CA TYR A 883 -6.86 -7.25 -12.16
C TYR A 883 -8.15 -7.95 -11.69
N LEU A 884 -9.14 -7.13 -11.32
CA LEU A 884 -10.46 -7.53 -10.83
C LEU A 884 -11.52 -6.84 -11.72
N PRO A 885 -11.96 -7.45 -12.83
CA PRO A 885 -12.89 -6.81 -13.77
C PRO A 885 -14.31 -6.61 -13.21
N ASP A 886 -14.71 -7.35 -12.19
CA ASP A 886 -15.97 -7.16 -11.47
C ASP A 886 -15.95 -5.92 -10.55
N THR A 887 -14.77 -5.37 -10.28
CA THR A 887 -14.56 -4.24 -9.36
C THR A 887 -13.99 -3.02 -10.06
N GLY A 888 -12.95 -3.18 -10.90
CA GLY A 888 -12.28 -2.08 -11.59
C GLY A 888 -11.54 -1.10 -10.66
N PRO A 889 -11.06 0.04 -11.17
CA PRO A 889 -11.17 0.50 -12.56
C PRO A 889 -10.00 0.06 -13.46
N GLN A 890 -8.91 -0.45 -12.88
CA GLN A 890 -7.64 -0.61 -13.62
C GLN A 890 -7.67 -1.73 -14.66
N THR A 891 -7.37 -1.37 -15.92
CA THR A 891 -7.19 -2.31 -17.05
C THR A 891 -5.79 -2.25 -17.67
N ARG A 892 -5.05 -1.18 -17.39
CA ARG A 892 -3.68 -0.92 -17.86
C ARG A 892 -2.72 -0.90 -16.68
N PHE A 893 -1.66 -1.70 -16.77
CA PHE A 893 -0.66 -1.87 -15.72
C PHE A 893 0.69 -1.38 -16.20
N VAL A 894 1.13 -0.21 -15.73
CA VAL A 894 2.47 0.32 -16.02
C VAL A 894 3.50 -0.68 -15.49
N ILE A 895 4.53 -0.98 -16.27
CA ILE A 895 5.62 -1.85 -15.82
C ILE A 895 6.76 -0.96 -15.33
N PRO A 896 7.07 -0.94 -14.02
CA PRO A 896 8.17 -0.12 -13.49
C PRO A 896 9.48 -0.35 -14.24
N LYS A 897 10.17 0.75 -14.54
CA LYS A 897 11.39 0.73 -15.36
C LYS A 897 12.47 -0.14 -14.71
N GLY A 898 13.12 -0.97 -15.51
CA GLY A 898 14.15 -1.93 -15.05
C GLY A 898 13.61 -3.33 -14.75
N ILE A 899 12.30 -3.51 -14.54
CA ILE A 899 11.68 -4.85 -14.43
C ILE A 899 11.70 -5.56 -15.79
N LEU A 900 11.39 -4.84 -16.86
CA LEU A 900 11.56 -5.33 -18.22
C LEU A 900 13.03 -5.36 -18.63
N ARG A 901 13.44 -6.47 -19.24
CA ARG A 901 14.66 -6.58 -20.02
C ARG A 901 14.37 -6.03 -21.40
N GLU A 902 14.72 -4.77 -21.62
CA GLU A 902 14.45 -4.06 -22.89
C GLU A 902 15.19 -4.65 -24.10
N GLN A 903 16.24 -5.42 -23.81
CA GLN A 903 17.12 -6.09 -24.77
C GLN A 903 17.20 -7.57 -24.40
N GLY A 904 16.19 -8.35 -24.78
CA GLY A 904 16.15 -9.79 -24.51
C GLY A 904 14.77 -10.35 -24.19
N SER A 905 14.75 -11.58 -23.67
CA SER A 905 13.52 -12.31 -23.34
C SER A 905 13.01 -11.96 -21.95
N ASN A 906 11.71 -11.70 -21.89
CA ASN A 906 10.92 -11.48 -20.68
C ASN A 906 9.91 -12.61 -20.51
N THR A 907 9.70 -13.06 -19.27
CA THR A 907 8.61 -13.99 -18.93
C THR A 907 7.43 -13.18 -18.42
N ILE A 908 6.23 -13.42 -18.97
CA ILE A 908 4.98 -12.86 -18.46
C ILE A 908 4.14 -14.04 -17.98
N ALA A 909 3.66 -13.97 -16.74
CA ALA A 909 2.78 -14.99 -16.18
C ALA A 909 1.53 -14.34 -15.57
N LEU A 910 0.39 -15.01 -15.71
CA LEU A 910 -0.86 -14.62 -15.08
C LEU A 910 -1.31 -15.76 -14.17
N ALA A 911 -1.54 -15.49 -12.89
CA ALA A 911 -2.25 -16.42 -12.00
C ALA A 911 -3.72 -15.97 -11.95
N VAL A 912 -4.60 -16.77 -12.53
CA VAL A 912 -6.02 -16.44 -12.69
C VAL A 912 -6.85 -17.35 -11.82
N TRP A 913 -7.57 -16.77 -10.86
CA TRP A 913 -8.54 -17.48 -10.05
C TRP A 913 -9.95 -17.13 -10.54
N SER A 914 -10.63 -18.10 -11.14
CA SER A 914 -12.01 -17.97 -11.59
C SER A 914 -12.97 -18.50 -10.53
N THR A 915 -13.89 -17.66 -10.08
CA THR A 915 -14.98 -18.03 -9.16
C THR A 915 -16.27 -18.40 -9.89
N GLU A 916 -16.36 -18.04 -11.17
CA GLU A 916 -17.41 -18.43 -12.10
C GLU A 916 -16.86 -19.28 -13.26
N ALA A 917 -17.67 -20.21 -13.78
CA ALA A 917 -17.33 -20.93 -15.00
C ALA A 917 -17.40 -20.00 -16.23
N GLY A 918 -16.41 -20.07 -17.12
CA GLY A 918 -16.32 -19.21 -18.30
C GLY A 918 -15.72 -17.82 -18.04
N ALA A 919 -15.35 -17.51 -16.79
CA ALA A 919 -14.72 -16.25 -16.41
C ALA A 919 -13.19 -16.33 -16.51
N GLY A 920 -12.57 -15.35 -17.17
CA GLY A 920 -11.11 -15.26 -17.33
C GLY A 920 -10.68 -14.21 -18.35
N PRO A 921 -9.37 -13.91 -18.45
CA PRO A 921 -8.87 -12.88 -19.35
C PRO A 921 -9.08 -13.28 -20.82
N GLY A 922 -9.45 -12.32 -21.66
CA GLY A 922 -9.61 -12.47 -23.10
C GLY A 922 -8.32 -12.18 -23.87
N SER A 923 -7.62 -11.13 -23.47
CA SER A 923 -6.38 -10.70 -24.12
C SER A 923 -5.42 -10.02 -23.16
N ALA A 924 -4.14 -10.02 -23.55
CA ALA A 924 -3.07 -9.27 -22.90
C ALA A 924 -2.21 -8.62 -23.98
N LYS A 925 -1.80 -7.36 -23.80
CA LYS A 925 -1.03 -6.62 -24.80
C LYS A 925 0.03 -5.74 -24.16
N LEU A 926 1.26 -5.80 -24.65
CA LEU A 926 2.26 -4.78 -24.34
C LEU A 926 1.93 -3.49 -25.10
N VAL A 927 1.93 -2.37 -24.39
CA VAL A 927 1.57 -1.05 -24.94
C VAL A 927 2.71 -0.07 -24.73
N ASP A 928 3.02 0.68 -25.78
CA ASP A 928 3.92 1.83 -25.72
C ASP A 928 3.14 3.01 -25.13
N LEU A 929 3.60 3.50 -23.99
CA LEU A 929 3.06 4.71 -23.35
C LEU A 929 3.76 5.97 -23.85
N GLY A 930 4.78 5.83 -24.70
CA GLY A 930 5.60 6.89 -25.24
C GLY A 930 7.06 6.71 -24.84
N ALA A 931 7.93 7.37 -25.61
CA ALA A 931 9.37 7.35 -25.38
C ALA A 931 9.97 8.75 -25.40
N THR A 932 11.12 8.91 -24.76
CA THR A 932 11.93 10.14 -24.84
C THR A 932 13.35 9.83 -25.27
N ALA A 933 13.85 10.46 -26.34
CA ALA A 933 15.25 10.35 -26.73
C ALA A 933 16.14 10.97 -25.66
N GLY A 934 17.26 10.33 -25.33
CA GLY A 934 18.05 10.66 -24.15
C GLY A 934 17.66 9.75 -22.98
N GLY A 935 17.45 10.33 -21.81
CA GLY A 935 17.16 9.59 -20.59
C GLY A 935 18.40 9.10 -19.86
N ILE A 936 18.18 8.73 -18.60
CA ILE A 936 19.20 8.07 -17.79
C ILE A 936 19.26 6.61 -18.20
N ARG A 937 20.47 6.06 -18.29
CA ARG A 937 20.66 4.62 -18.44
C ARG A 937 20.14 3.93 -17.18
N ILE A 938 19.07 3.16 -17.32
CA ILE A 938 18.48 2.36 -16.25
C ILE A 938 18.78 0.89 -16.51
N GLY A 939 19.50 0.25 -15.58
CA GLY A 939 19.81 -1.16 -15.63
C GLY A 939 18.62 -2.05 -15.26
N PRO A 940 18.67 -3.34 -15.62
CA PRO A 940 17.67 -4.29 -15.15
C PRO A 940 17.79 -4.47 -13.63
N VAL A 941 16.66 -4.52 -12.94
CA VAL A 941 16.62 -4.81 -11.50
C VAL A 941 16.83 -6.29 -11.26
N ALA A 942 17.27 -6.65 -10.05
CA ALA A 942 17.48 -8.05 -9.68
C ALA A 942 16.19 -8.85 -9.87
N ALA A 943 16.21 -9.84 -10.76
CA ALA A 943 15.09 -10.72 -11.02
C ALA A 943 15.60 -12.17 -11.06
N PRO A 944 15.86 -12.80 -9.89
CA PRO A 944 16.35 -14.17 -9.82
C PRO A 944 15.47 -15.12 -10.64
N SER A 945 16.15 -16.00 -11.39
CA SER A 945 15.52 -17.06 -12.17
C SER A 945 15.11 -18.24 -11.29
N TYR A 946 14.24 -19.09 -11.82
CA TYR A 946 13.86 -20.33 -11.18
C TYR A 946 15.09 -21.20 -10.87
N ASP A 947 15.18 -21.66 -9.62
CA ASP A 947 16.13 -22.66 -9.16
C ASP A 947 15.37 -23.85 -8.54
N ALA A 948 15.56 -25.04 -9.09
CA ALA A 948 14.89 -26.24 -8.62
C ALA A 948 15.26 -26.60 -7.17
N LYS A 949 16.48 -26.28 -6.70
CA LYS A 949 16.84 -26.57 -5.29
C LYS A 949 16.01 -25.72 -4.33
N THR A 950 15.69 -24.51 -4.74
CA THR A 950 14.95 -23.53 -3.94
C THR A 950 13.44 -23.70 -4.08
N TYR A 951 12.93 -23.99 -5.29
CA TYR A 951 11.50 -23.94 -5.60
C TYR A 951 10.85 -25.29 -5.91
N ALA A 952 11.58 -26.40 -5.95
CA ALA A 952 10.94 -27.71 -6.05
C ALA A 952 9.96 -27.90 -4.89
N MET A 953 8.78 -28.43 -5.23
CA MET A 953 7.77 -28.80 -4.25
C MET A 953 8.11 -30.19 -3.70
N PRO A 954 7.91 -30.45 -2.39
CA PRO A 954 8.25 -31.74 -1.80
C PRO A 954 7.58 -32.91 -2.52
N GLU A 955 8.33 -33.99 -2.74
CA GLU A 955 7.77 -35.25 -3.24
C GLU A 955 6.89 -35.92 -2.16
N ALA A 956 5.98 -36.79 -2.59
CA ALA A 956 5.21 -37.63 -1.69
C ALA A 956 6.14 -38.51 -0.85
N GLY A 957 5.81 -38.69 0.42
CA GLY A 957 6.62 -39.48 1.34
C GLY A 957 5.84 -39.94 2.55
N ALA A 958 6.55 -40.38 3.59
CA ALA A 958 5.92 -40.89 4.80
C ALA A 958 4.94 -39.87 5.39
N ARG A 959 3.81 -40.37 5.90
CA ARG A 959 2.75 -39.59 6.54
C ARG A 959 2.46 -40.20 7.91
N VAL A 960 2.19 -39.34 8.88
CA VAL A 960 1.77 -39.74 10.22
C VAL A 960 0.28 -39.48 10.36
N THR A 961 -0.45 -40.46 10.87
CA THR A 961 -1.90 -40.35 11.14
C THR A 961 -2.14 -40.66 12.61
N VAL A 962 -2.93 -39.80 13.27
CA VAL A 962 -3.48 -40.04 14.60
C VAL A 962 -4.95 -40.36 14.45
N ASP A 963 -5.32 -41.62 14.69
CA ASP A 963 -6.67 -42.12 14.43
C ASP A 963 -7.53 -42.09 15.69
N ALA A 964 -7.76 -40.90 16.25
CA ALA A 964 -8.66 -40.74 17.39
C ALA A 964 -10.12 -40.54 16.94
N GLU A 965 -11.06 -40.96 17.78
CA GLU A 965 -12.45 -40.53 17.67
C GLU A 965 -12.55 -39.02 17.93
N PRO A 966 -13.45 -38.30 17.24
CA PRO A 966 -13.60 -36.85 17.44
C PRO A 966 -14.05 -36.48 18.86
N PHE A 967 -14.65 -37.41 19.59
CA PHE A 967 -15.11 -37.22 20.97
C PHE A 967 -14.50 -38.26 21.90
N LEU A 968 -13.91 -37.78 22.99
CA LEU A 968 -13.40 -38.62 24.07
C LEU A 968 -14.17 -38.33 25.36
N SER A 969 -14.46 -39.36 26.16
CA SER A 969 -15.20 -39.19 27.41
C SER A 969 -14.29 -38.68 28.53
N THR A 970 -14.81 -37.80 29.38
CA THR A 970 -14.10 -37.27 30.55
C THR A 970 -13.54 -38.40 31.41
N GLY A 971 -12.27 -38.30 31.81
CA GLY A 971 -11.59 -39.26 32.68
C GLY A 971 -11.50 -40.71 32.18
N THR A 972 -11.88 -41.00 30.93
CA THR A 972 -11.99 -42.37 30.41
C THR A 972 -10.89 -42.66 29.41
N ALA A 973 -10.17 -43.76 29.62
CA ALA A 973 -9.11 -44.20 28.71
C ALA A 973 -9.68 -44.64 27.35
N ALA A 974 -9.10 -44.14 26.26
CA ALA A 974 -9.47 -44.47 24.89
C ALA A 974 -8.26 -44.98 24.10
N ARG A 975 -8.48 -45.93 23.18
CA ARG A 975 -7.44 -46.40 22.25
C ARG A 975 -7.29 -45.42 21.10
N VAL A 976 -6.06 -44.97 20.85
CA VAL A 976 -5.68 -44.04 19.77
C VAL A 976 -4.55 -44.68 18.95
N PRO A 977 -4.87 -45.29 17.80
CA PRO A 977 -3.87 -45.79 16.87
C PRO A 977 -3.07 -44.66 16.24
N VAL A 978 -1.74 -44.77 16.26
CA VAL A 978 -0.83 -43.85 15.58
C VAL A 978 -0.05 -44.61 14.53
N SER A 979 -0.15 -44.16 13.27
CA SER A 979 0.41 -44.89 12.13
C SER A 979 1.39 -44.07 11.30
N VAL A 980 2.43 -44.71 10.79
CA VAL A 980 3.27 -44.18 9.68
C VAL A 980 2.96 -44.96 8.42
N THR A 981 2.51 -44.27 7.39
CA THR A 981 2.25 -44.84 6.07
C THR A 981 3.24 -44.28 5.06
N VAL A 982 3.91 -45.15 4.31
CA VAL A 982 4.76 -44.74 3.18
C VAL A 982 4.00 -44.97 1.88
N PRO A 983 3.71 -43.93 1.07
CA PRO A 983 3.07 -44.08 -0.23
C PRO A 983 3.81 -45.08 -1.14
N LYS A 984 3.07 -45.77 -2.03
CA LYS A 984 3.64 -46.81 -2.92
C LYS A 984 4.73 -46.27 -3.86
N ASP A 985 4.63 -44.99 -4.19
CA ASP A 985 5.49 -44.22 -5.08
C ASP A 985 6.59 -43.46 -4.33
N ALA A 986 6.63 -43.50 -3.00
CA ALA A 986 7.66 -42.87 -2.20
C ALA A 986 8.85 -43.81 -1.91
N PRO A 987 10.06 -43.29 -1.65
CA PRO A 987 11.17 -44.10 -1.12
C PRO A 987 10.83 -44.72 0.24
N ALA A 988 11.47 -45.83 0.62
CA ALA A 988 11.29 -46.42 1.96
C ALA A 988 11.76 -45.46 3.07
N ALA A 989 10.98 -45.34 4.15
CA ALA A 989 11.39 -44.65 5.37
C ALA A 989 12.23 -45.58 6.25
N ARG A 990 13.29 -45.06 6.87
CA ARG A 990 14.22 -45.82 7.74
C ARG A 990 14.31 -45.20 9.12
N ASN A 991 14.67 -46.04 10.10
CA ASN A 991 14.86 -45.62 11.50
C ASN A 991 13.65 -44.84 12.02
N VAL A 992 12.45 -45.34 11.74
CA VAL A 992 11.20 -44.70 12.12
C VAL A 992 10.99 -44.85 13.62
N GLU A 993 10.77 -43.75 14.32
CA GLU A 993 10.44 -43.71 15.74
C GLU A 993 9.19 -42.87 15.95
N LEU A 994 8.12 -43.50 16.45
CA LEU A 994 6.82 -42.90 16.71
C LEU A 994 6.71 -42.40 18.15
N THR A 995 6.18 -41.19 18.33
CA THR A 995 5.84 -40.63 19.64
C THR A 995 4.52 -39.88 19.57
N LEU A 996 3.62 -40.08 20.54
CA LEU A 996 2.39 -39.30 20.70
C LEU A 996 2.54 -38.27 21.84
N LYS A 997 2.28 -37.00 21.54
CA LYS A 997 2.13 -35.91 22.51
C LYS A 997 0.64 -35.60 22.67
N VAL A 998 0.21 -35.49 23.92
CA VAL A 998 -1.15 -35.10 24.31
C VAL A 998 -1.13 -33.77 25.07
N PRO A 999 -2.28 -33.06 25.19
CA PRO A 999 -2.35 -31.80 25.93
C PRO A 999 -1.99 -31.94 27.41
N ASP A 1000 -1.70 -30.81 28.04
CA ASP A 1000 -1.42 -30.77 29.48
C ASP A 1000 -2.62 -31.29 30.29
N GLY A 1001 -2.34 -32.10 31.32
CA GLY A 1001 -3.36 -32.78 32.13
C GLY A 1001 -3.89 -34.09 31.55
N TRP A 1002 -3.51 -34.45 30.31
CA TRP A 1002 -3.85 -35.74 29.69
C TRP A 1002 -2.74 -36.77 29.92
N THR A 1003 -3.07 -38.06 29.84
CA THR A 1003 -2.06 -39.14 29.87
C THR A 1003 -2.10 -39.94 28.58
N ALA A 1004 -0.93 -40.40 28.11
CA ALA A 1004 -0.79 -41.29 26.97
C ALA A 1004 0.29 -42.35 27.24
N THR A 1005 -0.08 -43.63 27.18
CA THR A 1005 0.84 -44.76 27.36
C THR A 1005 0.73 -45.75 26.21
N THR A 1006 1.79 -46.49 25.90
CA THR A 1006 1.77 -47.56 24.90
C THR A 1006 2.72 -48.68 25.31
N ASP A 1007 2.30 -49.92 25.10
CA ASP A 1007 3.13 -51.12 25.23
C ASP A 1007 3.59 -51.64 23.85
N ASP A 1008 3.18 -50.98 22.76
CA ASP A 1008 3.47 -51.37 21.39
C ASP A 1008 4.90 -50.99 20.96
N THR A 1009 5.37 -51.63 19.88
CA THR A 1009 6.64 -51.25 19.24
C THR A 1009 6.50 -49.89 18.58
N THR A 1010 7.29 -48.91 19.04
CA THR A 1010 7.32 -47.56 18.47
C THR A 1010 8.51 -47.31 17.54
N ARG A 1011 9.47 -48.25 17.45
CA ARG A 1011 10.69 -48.14 16.63
C ARG A 1011 10.69 -49.18 15.51
N PHE A 1012 10.81 -48.73 14.26
CA PHE A 1012 10.83 -49.57 13.08
C PHE A 1012 12.07 -49.28 12.24
N ALA A 1013 12.90 -50.30 11.97
CA ALA A 1013 14.12 -50.12 11.18
C ALA A 1013 13.83 -49.63 9.76
N ARG A 1014 12.71 -50.07 9.16
CA ARG A 1014 12.31 -49.74 7.79
C ARG A 1014 10.80 -49.92 7.58
N VAL A 1015 10.18 -48.97 6.89
CA VAL A 1015 8.81 -49.06 6.36
C VAL A 1015 8.89 -48.97 4.84
N ARG A 1016 8.40 -49.97 4.11
CA ARG A 1016 8.56 -50.04 2.64
C ARG A 1016 7.46 -49.23 1.94
N PRO A 1017 7.65 -48.88 0.66
CA PRO A 1017 6.62 -48.22 -0.12
C PRO A 1017 5.35 -49.07 -0.17
N GLY A 1018 4.21 -48.47 0.18
CA GLY A 1018 2.91 -49.13 0.29
C GLY A 1018 2.61 -49.76 1.66
N ASP A 1019 3.58 -49.80 2.58
CA ASP A 1019 3.39 -50.36 3.91
C ASP A 1019 2.92 -49.29 4.91
N THR A 1020 2.21 -49.75 5.93
CA THR A 1020 1.82 -48.98 7.13
C THR A 1020 2.31 -49.72 8.36
N VAL A 1021 2.86 -48.98 9.32
CA VAL A 1021 3.14 -49.48 10.68
C VAL A 1021 2.35 -48.67 11.69
N THR A 1022 1.86 -49.31 12.75
CA THR A 1022 0.95 -48.71 13.73
C THR A 1022 1.43 -49.05 15.15
N ALA A 1023 1.30 -48.09 16.06
CA ALA A 1023 1.43 -48.27 17.50
C ALA A 1023 0.17 -47.73 18.18
N ASP A 1024 -0.47 -48.52 19.02
CA ASP A 1024 -1.66 -48.14 19.76
C ASP A 1024 -1.30 -47.46 21.07
N TYR A 1025 -1.82 -46.25 21.27
CA TYR A 1025 -1.71 -45.51 22.53
C TYR A 1025 -3.02 -45.58 23.30
N THR A 1026 -2.94 -45.71 24.62
CA THR A 1026 -4.05 -45.49 25.54
C THR A 1026 -4.00 -44.05 26.02
N VAL A 1027 -4.98 -43.24 25.63
CA VAL A 1027 -5.07 -41.81 25.95
C VAL A 1027 -6.22 -41.57 26.93
N THR A 1028 -5.96 -40.87 28.04
CA THR A 1028 -6.99 -40.51 29.03
C THR A 1028 -7.09 -38.99 29.16
N PRO A 1029 -8.23 -38.39 28.79
CA PRO A 1029 -8.52 -36.97 29.02
C PRO A 1029 -8.69 -36.64 30.52
N PRO A 1030 -8.63 -35.35 30.91
CA PRO A 1030 -8.96 -34.91 32.27
C PRO A 1030 -10.44 -35.16 32.61
N GLY A 1031 -10.80 -34.91 33.87
CA GLY A 1031 -12.18 -35.04 34.35
C GLY A 1031 -13.12 -33.94 33.84
N ASP A 1032 -12.58 -32.84 33.35
CA ASP A 1032 -13.35 -31.66 32.90
C ASP A 1032 -13.58 -31.66 31.38
N PRO A 1033 -14.67 -31.02 30.90
CA PRO A 1033 -14.92 -30.86 29.47
C PRO A 1033 -13.86 -30.00 28.78
N VAL A 1034 -13.54 -30.33 27.53
CA VAL A 1034 -12.56 -29.62 26.69
C VAL A 1034 -13.18 -29.35 25.33
N HIS A 1035 -13.33 -28.07 24.97
CA HIS A 1035 -13.98 -27.67 23.73
C HIS A 1035 -13.13 -27.98 22.48
N TYR A 1036 -11.81 -27.92 22.57
CA TYR A 1036 -10.91 -28.29 21.48
C TYR A 1036 -9.54 -28.68 22.04
N ALA A 1037 -9.03 -29.86 21.64
CA ALA A 1037 -7.72 -30.36 22.01
C ALA A 1037 -7.04 -31.02 20.81
N VAL A 1038 -5.72 -30.90 20.71
CA VAL A 1038 -4.95 -31.50 19.61
C VAL A 1038 -4.03 -32.60 20.15
N LEU A 1039 -4.23 -33.81 19.62
CA LEU A 1039 -3.30 -34.93 19.78
C LEU A 1039 -2.27 -34.86 18.66
N SER A 1040 -0.97 -34.84 18.99
CA SER A 1040 0.10 -34.64 18.01
C SER A 1040 1.08 -35.81 18.03
N ALA A 1041 1.11 -36.58 16.94
CA ALA A 1041 2.09 -37.63 16.75
C ALA A 1041 3.23 -37.18 15.85
N THR A 1042 4.44 -37.57 16.25
CA THR A 1042 5.66 -37.30 15.50
C THR A 1042 6.33 -38.63 15.13
N ALA A 1043 6.77 -38.73 13.87
CA ALA A 1043 7.66 -39.79 13.41
C ALA A 1043 9.03 -39.18 13.10
N LYS A 1044 10.05 -39.52 13.88
CA LYS A 1044 11.44 -39.29 13.47
C LYS A 1044 11.81 -40.37 12.46
N LEU A 1045 12.36 -39.99 11.31
CA LEU A 1045 12.69 -40.92 10.23
C LEU A 1045 13.80 -40.38 9.33
N SER A 1046 14.40 -41.27 8.54
CA SER A 1046 15.26 -40.90 7.42
C SER A 1046 14.59 -41.34 6.12
N GLN A 1047 14.27 -40.36 5.26
CA GLN A 1047 13.72 -40.58 3.93
C GLN A 1047 14.26 -39.50 2.97
N PRO A 1048 14.74 -39.85 1.77
CA PRO A 1048 15.24 -38.87 0.80
C PRO A 1048 14.21 -37.78 0.51
N GLY A 1049 14.66 -36.53 0.42
CA GLY A 1049 13.80 -35.39 0.08
C GLY A 1049 12.76 -35.00 1.13
N ARG A 1050 12.80 -35.59 2.34
CA ARG A 1050 11.86 -35.32 3.43
C ARG A 1050 12.58 -34.81 4.67
N PRO A 1051 11.92 -33.99 5.50
CA PRO A 1051 12.44 -33.63 6.81
C PRO A 1051 12.67 -34.89 7.66
N GLY A 1052 13.65 -34.84 8.57
CA GLY A 1052 13.96 -35.94 9.49
C GLY A 1052 12.85 -36.25 10.51
N THR A 1053 11.79 -35.44 10.49
CA THR A 1053 10.63 -35.50 11.38
C THR A 1053 9.38 -35.19 10.57
N VAL A 1054 8.35 -36.03 10.68
CA VAL A 1054 7.03 -35.81 10.09
C VAL A 1054 5.98 -35.79 11.21
N THR A 1055 5.04 -34.86 11.14
CA THR A 1055 4.01 -34.67 12.15
C THR A 1055 2.62 -34.95 11.59
N GLY A 1056 1.82 -35.68 12.36
CA GLY A 1056 0.40 -35.89 12.15
C GLY A 1056 -0.35 -35.42 13.38
N VAL A 1057 -1.48 -34.74 13.20
CA VAL A 1057 -2.29 -34.25 14.30
C VAL A 1057 -3.72 -34.73 14.16
N ARG A 1058 -4.44 -34.75 15.28
CA ARG A 1058 -5.88 -34.98 15.33
C ARG A 1058 -6.51 -34.13 16.42
N ALA A 1059 -7.46 -33.32 16.00
CA ALA A 1059 -8.31 -32.57 16.91
C ALA A 1059 -9.39 -33.48 17.50
N VAL A 1060 -9.66 -33.29 18.79
CA VAL A 1060 -10.68 -33.99 19.56
C VAL A 1060 -11.40 -33.01 20.48
N GLN A 1061 -12.62 -33.36 20.88
CA GLN A 1061 -13.38 -32.67 21.93
C GLN A 1061 -13.66 -33.64 23.08
N VAL A 1062 -13.78 -33.09 24.28
CA VAL A 1062 -14.22 -33.81 25.48
C VAL A 1062 -15.53 -33.15 25.91
N PRO A 1063 -16.70 -33.67 25.48
CA PRO A 1063 -17.98 -33.08 25.84
C PRO A 1063 -18.24 -33.21 27.35
N PRO A 1064 -19.16 -32.40 27.92
CA PRO A 1064 -19.63 -32.60 29.28
C PRO A 1064 -20.33 -33.97 29.43
N PRO A 1065 -20.56 -34.44 30.66
CA PRO A 1065 -21.40 -35.62 30.89
C PRO A 1065 -22.77 -35.46 30.22
N GLY A 1066 -23.31 -36.55 29.68
CA GLY A 1066 -24.64 -36.55 29.07
C GLY A 1066 -25.73 -36.15 30.08
N LEU A 1067 -26.77 -35.48 29.60
CA LEU A 1067 -27.89 -35.04 30.43
C LEU A 1067 -28.72 -36.25 30.88
N SER A 1068 -29.01 -36.33 32.18
CA SER A 1068 -29.71 -37.46 32.79
C SER A 1068 -31.02 -37.08 33.50
N ALA A 1069 -31.38 -35.79 33.49
CA ALA A 1069 -32.62 -35.26 34.08
C ALA A 1069 -33.15 -34.09 33.24
N ASP A 1070 -34.46 -33.87 33.27
CA ASP A 1070 -35.11 -32.72 32.66
C ASP A 1070 -34.39 -31.41 33.01
N THR A 1071 -34.17 -30.55 32.01
CA THR A 1071 -33.45 -29.29 32.19
C THR A 1071 -33.90 -28.25 31.17
N TYR A 1072 -33.73 -26.96 31.49
CA TYR A 1072 -33.83 -25.90 30.50
C TYR A 1072 -32.53 -25.79 29.73
N VAL A 1073 -32.59 -25.42 28.45
CA VAL A 1073 -31.39 -25.23 27.64
C VAL A 1073 -30.50 -24.13 28.24
N SER A 1074 -31.08 -23.09 28.83
CA SER A 1074 -30.35 -22.04 29.55
C SER A 1074 -29.61 -22.53 30.80
N ASP A 1075 -30.09 -23.59 31.46
CA ASP A 1075 -29.43 -24.21 32.62
C ASP A 1075 -28.38 -25.26 32.22
N ALA A 1076 -28.41 -25.73 30.97
CA ALA A 1076 -27.44 -26.68 30.44
C ALA A 1076 -26.07 -26.02 30.17
N THR A 1077 -25.04 -26.85 30.11
CA THR A 1077 -23.75 -26.45 29.57
C THR A 1077 -23.89 -26.29 28.06
N LEU A 1078 -23.87 -25.04 27.59
CA LEU A 1078 -23.83 -24.73 26.17
C LEU A 1078 -22.42 -25.08 25.68
N VAL A 1079 -22.31 -26.18 24.93
CA VAL A 1079 -21.03 -26.61 24.36
C VAL A 1079 -20.60 -25.68 23.24
N LYS A 1080 -21.57 -25.05 22.56
CA LYS A 1080 -21.36 -23.93 21.64
C LYS A 1080 -22.46 -22.89 21.86
N ALA A 1081 -22.09 -21.62 21.79
CA ALA A 1081 -23.01 -20.49 21.83
C ALA A 1081 -22.43 -19.41 20.90
N VAL A 1082 -22.73 -19.52 19.61
CA VAL A 1082 -22.40 -18.51 18.60
C VAL A 1082 -23.62 -17.67 18.34
N ASN A 1083 -23.39 -16.39 18.13
CA ASN A 1083 -24.41 -15.39 17.91
C ASN A 1083 -23.92 -14.42 16.83
N GLY A 1084 -24.82 -13.89 15.99
CA GLY A 1084 -24.41 -12.92 14.97
C GLY A 1084 -23.90 -11.60 15.55
N TRP A 1085 -24.48 -11.17 16.67
CA TRP A 1085 -24.11 -9.94 17.36
C TRP A 1085 -24.36 -10.05 18.86
N GLY A 1086 -23.39 -9.66 19.69
CA GLY A 1086 -23.44 -9.85 21.15
C GLY A 1086 -23.33 -11.33 21.58
N PRO A 1087 -23.30 -11.65 22.87
CA PRO A 1087 -23.33 -13.04 23.35
C PRO A 1087 -24.74 -13.62 23.34
N VAL A 1088 -24.86 -14.96 23.33
CA VAL A 1088 -26.13 -15.65 23.60
C VAL A 1088 -26.54 -15.41 25.05
N GLU A 1089 -27.75 -14.91 25.24
CA GLU A 1089 -28.27 -14.55 26.55
C GLU A 1089 -29.08 -15.69 27.18
N LYS A 1090 -28.85 -15.92 28.47
CA LYS A 1090 -29.55 -16.96 29.24
C LYS A 1090 -30.67 -16.31 30.05
N ASP A 1091 -31.90 -16.73 29.77
CA ASP A 1091 -33.13 -16.23 30.41
C ASP A 1091 -33.39 -14.72 30.20
N ALA A 1092 -32.77 -14.12 29.18
CA ALA A 1092 -32.96 -12.73 28.74
C ALA A 1092 -32.85 -12.66 27.19
N SER A 1093 -33.45 -11.63 26.57
CA SER A 1093 -33.35 -11.30 25.14
C SER A 1093 -31.91 -10.92 24.76
N ASN A 1094 -31.59 -10.84 23.47
CA ASN A 1094 -30.27 -10.41 23.01
C ASN A 1094 -30.03 -8.91 23.28
N GLY A 1095 -29.03 -8.54 24.09
CA GLY A 1095 -28.73 -7.13 24.40
C GLY A 1095 -27.55 -6.51 23.63
N GLU A 1096 -27.05 -7.19 22.60
CA GLU A 1096 -26.04 -6.74 21.62
C GLU A 1096 -24.61 -6.55 22.12
N ALA A 1097 -24.36 -6.23 23.40
CA ALA A 1097 -23.03 -5.82 23.85
C ALA A 1097 -22.36 -6.83 24.81
N ALA A 1098 -22.85 -6.97 26.03
CA ALA A 1098 -22.21 -7.71 27.10
C ALA A 1098 -23.17 -8.68 27.78
N ALA A 1099 -22.67 -9.87 28.15
CA ALA A 1099 -23.50 -10.91 28.76
C ALA A 1099 -24.34 -10.38 29.95
N GLY A 1100 -25.66 -10.54 29.85
CA GLY A 1100 -26.66 -10.12 30.84
C GLY A 1100 -27.20 -8.69 30.67
N ASP A 1101 -26.96 -8.04 29.53
CA ASP A 1101 -27.54 -6.72 29.21
C ASP A 1101 -28.93 -6.79 28.53
N GLY A 1102 -29.37 -7.99 28.18
CA GLY A 1102 -30.67 -8.31 27.63
C GLY A 1102 -31.87 -7.97 28.52
N ARG A 1103 -33.06 -7.86 27.91
CA ARG A 1103 -34.34 -7.64 28.58
C ARG A 1103 -35.04 -8.96 28.88
N PRO A 1104 -36.18 -9.01 29.59
CA PRO A 1104 -36.94 -10.25 29.72
C PRO A 1104 -37.41 -10.78 28.36
N LEU A 1105 -37.16 -12.06 28.08
CA LEU A 1105 -37.62 -12.76 26.86
C LEU A 1105 -39.11 -12.52 26.63
N SER A 1106 -39.48 -11.97 25.47
CA SER A 1106 -40.88 -11.68 25.18
C SER A 1106 -41.25 -11.91 23.72
N ILE A 1107 -42.29 -12.71 23.49
CA ILE A 1107 -42.77 -13.02 22.14
C ILE A 1107 -44.29 -12.85 22.08
N GLY A 1108 -44.77 -12.01 21.17
CA GLY A 1108 -46.19 -11.78 20.94
C GLY A 1108 -46.91 -11.23 22.17
N GLY A 1109 -46.24 -10.43 22.98
CA GLY A 1109 -46.73 -9.85 24.25
C GLY A 1109 -46.71 -10.81 25.44
N THR A 1110 -46.13 -12.01 25.31
CA THR A 1110 -45.98 -12.97 26.42
C THR A 1110 -44.53 -12.99 26.89
N THR A 1111 -44.30 -12.74 28.18
CA THR A 1111 -42.97 -12.80 28.79
C THR A 1111 -42.66 -14.21 29.30
N TYR A 1112 -41.42 -14.66 29.12
CA TYR A 1112 -40.94 -15.97 29.52
C TYR A 1112 -39.82 -15.86 30.55
N ALA A 1113 -39.86 -16.72 31.58
CA ALA A 1113 -38.86 -16.71 32.65
C ALA A 1113 -37.61 -17.53 32.32
N LYS A 1114 -37.68 -18.43 31.34
CA LYS A 1114 -36.62 -19.33 30.93
C LYS A 1114 -36.51 -19.37 29.42
N GLY A 1115 -35.30 -19.47 28.89
CA GLY A 1115 -35.04 -19.56 27.45
C GLY A 1115 -33.70 -18.98 27.07
N LEU A 1116 -33.48 -18.81 25.77
CA LEU A 1116 -32.28 -18.16 25.24
C LEU A 1116 -32.65 -17.00 24.33
N GLY A 1117 -32.01 -15.84 24.53
CA GLY A 1117 -32.05 -14.73 23.60
C GLY A 1117 -30.83 -14.77 22.70
N VAL A 1118 -31.04 -14.64 21.39
CA VAL A 1118 -30.01 -14.70 20.36
C VAL A 1118 -30.24 -13.63 19.30
N HIS A 1119 -29.20 -13.32 18.55
CA HIS A 1119 -29.25 -12.58 17.31
C HIS A 1119 -29.21 -13.57 16.13
N ALA A 1120 -29.79 -13.25 14.97
CA ALA A 1120 -29.66 -14.08 13.77
C ALA A 1120 -28.21 -14.38 13.38
N ASN A 1121 -28.02 -15.45 12.61
CA ASN A 1121 -26.76 -16.16 12.36
C ASN A 1121 -26.19 -16.78 13.66
N SER A 1122 -27.08 -17.24 14.54
CA SER A 1122 -26.72 -17.89 15.80
C SER A 1122 -26.80 -19.40 15.72
N GLN A 1123 -26.03 -20.03 16.61
CA GLN A 1123 -26.07 -21.46 16.85
C GLN A 1123 -25.73 -21.78 18.30
N VAL A 1124 -26.67 -22.44 18.97
CA VAL A 1124 -26.49 -22.96 20.32
C VAL A 1124 -26.46 -24.48 20.26
N ARG A 1125 -25.38 -25.08 20.79
CA ARG A 1125 -25.22 -26.54 20.84
C ARG A 1125 -25.18 -27.04 22.27
N VAL A 1126 -25.99 -28.07 22.56
CA VAL A 1126 -25.98 -28.79 23.84
C VAL A 1126 -25.64 -30.26 23.62
N TYR A 1127 -24.84 -30.83 24.53
CA TYR A 1127 -24.56 -32.26 24.56
C TYR A 1127 -25.62 -32.99 25.38
N LEU A 1128 -26.45 -33.78 24.70
CA LEU A 1128 -27.47 -34.63 25.31
C LEU A 1128 -26.91 -35.97 25.79
N GLY A 1129 -25.83 -36.46 25.16
CA GLY A 1129 -25.22 -37.77 25.47
C GLY A 1129 -26.13 -38.99 25.23
N GLY A 1130 -27.26 -38.82 24.55
CA GLY A 1130 -28.25 -39.89 24.29
C GLY A 1130 -29.32 -40.06 25.38
N GLY A 1131 -29.29 -39.26 26.45
CA GLY A 1131 -30.16 -39.43 27.62
C GLY A 1131 -31.53 -38.71 27.57
N CYS A 1132 -31.76 -37.93 26.52
CA CYS A 1132 -32.98 -37.13 26.34
C CYS A 1132 -33.88 -37.70 25.23
N THR A 1133 -35.18 -37.47 25.35
CA THR A 1133 -36.20 -37.98 24.41
C THR A 1133 -36.98 -36.87 23.72
N ARG A 1134 -37.05 -35.66 24.30
CA ARG A 1134 -37.86 -34.57 23.75
C ARG A 1134 -37.21 -33.21 23.95
N PHE A 1135 -37.38 -32.33 22.96
CA PHE A 1135 -37.08 -30.90 23.04
C PHE A 1135 -38.34 -30.09 22.73
N THR A 1136 -38.66 -29.09 23.56
CA THR A 1136 -39.78 -28.17 23.37
C THR A 1136 -39.36 -26.73 23.56
N ALA A 1137 -39.90 -25.80 22.78
CA ALA A 1137 -39.68 -24.35 22.95
C ALA A 1137 -40.82 -23.54 22.30
N THR A 1138 -40.86 -22.24 22.56
CA THR A 1138 -41.57 -21.25 21.76
C THR A 1138 -40.52 -20.37 21.08
N ALA A 1139 -40.48 -20.40 19.74
CA ALA A 1139 -39.49 -19.70 18.94
C ALA A 1139 -40.10 -18.47 18.24
N GLY A 1140 -39.50 -17.30 18.34
CA GLY A 1140 -40.03 -16.08 17.71
C GLY A 1140 -39.08 -14.88 17.83
N VAL A 1141 -39.37 -13.82 17.07
CA VAL A 1141 -38.66 -12.53 17.19
C VAL A 1141 -39.03 -11.89 18.52
N ASP A 1142 -38.06 -11.34 19.25
CA ASP A 1142 -38.33 -10.68 20.54
C ASP A 1142 -39.15 -9.39 20.31
N ASP A 1143 -40.11 -9.13 21.20
CA ASP A 1143 -41.01 -7.98 21.11
C ASP A 1143 -40.27 -6.62 21.11
N GLU A 1144 -39.01 -6.56 21.56
CA GLU A 1144 -38.22 -5.33 21.63
C GLU A 1144 -37.85 -4.75 20.25
N VAL A 1145 -37.76 -5.59 19.22
CA VAL A 1145 -37.43 -5.17 17.84
C VAL A 1145 -38.67 -5.07 16.94
N GLY A 1146 -39.81 -5.59 17.37
CA GLY A 1146 -41.06 -5.58 16.60
C GLY A 1146 -40.93 -6.28 15.25
N ASP A 1147 -41.53 -5.72 14.19
CA ASP A 1147 -41.47 -6.28 12.82
C ASP A 1147 -40.17 -5.95 12.06
N ASN A 1148 -39.19 -5.31 12.70
CA ASN A 1148 -37.91 -5.00 12.04
C ASN A 1148 -36.99 -6.23 11.94
N GLY A 1149 -37.20 -7.25 12.77
CA GLY A 1149 -36.47 -8.51 12.71
C GLY A 1149 -37.14 -9.51 11.77
N SER A 1150 -36.34 -10.25 11.00
CA SER A 1150 -36.76 -11.27 10.05
C SER A 1150 -35.87 -12.51 10.14
N VAL A 1151 -36.34 -13.54 10.84
CA VAL A 1151 -35.51 -14.71 11.18
C VAL A 1151 -36.19 -16.04 10.88
N SER A 1152 -35.42 -17.08 10.64
CA SER A 1152 -35.88 -18.47 10.58
C SER A 1152 -35.22 -19.31 11.65
N PHE A 1153 -35.95 -20.28 12.21
CA PHE A 1153 -35.50 -21.14 13.28
C PHE A 1153 -35.34 -22.57 12.80
N ALA A 1154 -34.27 -23.23 13.21
CA ALA A 1154 -34.07 -24.66 12.97
C ALA A 1154 -33.63 -25.40 14.24
N VAL A 1155 -34.13 -26.63 14.39
CA VAL A 1155 -33.67 -27.57 15.42
C VAL A 1155 -33.08 -28.79 14.76
N ILE A 1156 -31.81 -29.07 15.05
CA ILE A 1156 -31.06 -30.16 14.44
C ILE A 1156 -30.53 -31.09 15.53
N ALA A 1157 -30.82 -32.39 15.46
CA ALA A 1157 -30.31 -33.38 16.41
C ALA A 1157 -29.42 -34.41 15.73
N ASP A 1158 -28.15 -34.49 16.14
CA ASP A 1158 -27.10 -35.29 15.49
C ASP A 1158 -27.13 -35.18 13.95
N GLY A 1159 -27.36 -33.97 13.46
CA GLY A 1159 -27.42 -33.67 12.03
C GLY A 1159 -28.74 -33.86 11.33
N ARG A 1160 -29.74 -34.43 12.01
CA ARG A 1160 -31.09 -34.58 11.47
C ARG A 1160 -31.87 -33.31 11.78
N SER A 1161 -32.29 -32.56 10.77
CA SER A 1161 -33.28 -31.49 10.98
C SER A 1161 -34.56 -32.11 11.53
N LEU A 1162 -35.04 -31.55 12.63
CA LEU A 1162 -36.26 -31.96 13.32
C LEU A 1162 -37.36 -30.90 13.19
N PHE A 1163 -36.97 -29.65 12.98
CA PHE A 1163 -37.86 -28.50 12.86
C PHE A 1163 -37.16 -27.43 12.03
N ASP A 1164 -37.92 -26.82 11.13
CA ASP A 1164 -37.54 -25.63 10.37
C ASP A 1164 -38.78 -24.73 10.33
N SER A 1165 -38.62 -23.44 10.59
CA SER A 1165 -39.68 -22.44 10.40
C SER A 1165 -39.55 -21.73 9.05
N PRO A 1166 -40.64 -21.20 8.48
CA PRO A 1166 -40.50 -20.09 7.52
C PRO A 1166 -39.87 -18.88 8.22
N VAL A 1167 -39.50 -17.85 7.45
CA VAL A 1167 -39.11 -16.53 7.99
C VAL A 1167 -40.25 -16.00 8.87
N ARG A 1168 -39.90 -15.45 10.03
CA ARG A 1168 -40.77 -14.96 11.09
C ARG A 1168 -40.47 -13.50 11.37
N TYR A 1169 -41.52 -12.72 11.57
CA TYR A 1169 -41.47 -11.32 12.02
C TYR A 1169 -42.10 -11.20 13.42
N GLY A 1170 -41.88 -10.09 14.13
CA GLY A 1170 -42.46 -9.87 15.47
C GLY A 1170 -43.98 -10.06 15.52
N SER A 1171 -44.70 -9.64 14.49
CA SER A 1171 -46.16 -9.77 14.37
C SER A 1171 -46.66 -11.21 14.19
N ASP A 1172 -45.80 -12.16 13.82
CA ASP A 1172 -46.18 -13.57 13.68
C ASP A 1172 -46.31 -14.29 15.02
N GLY A 1173 -45.83 -13.69 16.11
CA GLY A 1173 -45.78 -14.27 17.45
C GLY A 1173 -44.95 -15.56 17.54
N GLY A 1174 -45.13 -16.29 18.63
CA GLY A 1174 -44.33 -17.49 18.93
C GLY A 1174 -44.77 -18.74 18.15
N ALA A 1175 -43.81 -19.41 17.53
CA ALA A 1175 -43.97 -20.73 16.94
C ALA A 1175 -43.67 -21.84 17.96
N THR A 1176 -44.59 -22.79 18.13
CA THR A 1176 -44.37 -23.94 19.00
C THR A 1176 -43.40 -24.93 18.35
N VAL A 1177 -42.36 -25.28 19.09
CA VAL A 1177 -41.38 -26.30 18.72
C VAL A 1177 -41.57 -27.49 19.65
N ASP A 1178 -41.76 -28.67 19.09
CA ASP A 1178 -41.93 -29.92 19.83
C ASP A 1178 -41.39 -31.09 19.00
N VAL A 1179 -40.20 -31.57 19.35
CA VAL A 1179 -39.45 -32.55 18.54
C VAL A 1179 -38.86 -33.70 19.35
N ASP A 1180 -38.78 -34.87 18.71
CA ASP A 1180 -38.18 -36.09 19.25
C ASP A 1180 -36.66 -36.12 19.04
N VAL A 1181 -35.93 -36.09 20.16
CA VAL A 1181 -34.46 -36.13 20.22
C VAL A 1181 -33.93 -37.47 20.77
N THR A 1182 -34.76 -38.51 20.80
CA THR A 1182 -34.40 -39.82 21.36
C THR A 1182 -33.12 -40.38 20.75
N GLY A 1183 -32.17 -40.72 21.62
CA GLY A 1183 -30.87 -41.28 21.25
C GLY A 1183 -29.91 -40.27 20.62
N ALA A 1184 -30.32 -39.00 20.47
CA ALA A 1184 -29.44 -37.95 19.97
C ALA A 1184 -28.38 -37.60 21.01
N ARG A 1185 -27.14 -37.42 20.56
CA ARG A 1185 -26.02 -36.97 21.39
C ARG A 1185 -25.87 -35.45 21.40
N TRP A 1186 -26.24 -34.79 20.32
CA TRP A 1186 -26.14 -33.35 20.15
C TRP A 1186 -27.49 -32.77 19.72
N LEU A 1187 -27.79 -31.60 20.26
CA LEU A 1187 -28.87 -30.73 19.83
C LEU A 1187 -28.28 -29.38 19.45
N ASP A 1188 -28.60 -28.93 18.24
CA ASP A 1188 -28.29 -27.60 17.72
C ASP A 1188 -29.59 -26.82 17.56
N LEU A 1189 -29.59 -25.58 18.04
CA LEU A 1189 -30.63 -24.58 17.84
C LEU A 1189 -30.04 -23.47 16.98
N LEU A 1190 -30.56 -23.26 15.79
CA LEU A 1190 -30.05 -22.29 14.82
C LEU A 1190 -31.08 -21.20 14.57
N VAL A 1191 -30.60 -19.97 14.41
CA VAL A 1191 -31.40 -18.86 13.90
C VAL A 1191 -30.64 -18.20 12.76
N ASP A 1192 -31.23 -18.19 11.57
CA ASP A 1192 -30.67 -17.52 10.38
C ASP A 1192 -31.52 -16.29 10.05
N GLY A 1193 -30.87 -15.21 9.60
CA GLY A 1193 -31.53 -13.96 9.21
C GLY A 1193 -31.90 -13.94 7.73
N ASP A 1194 -32.92 -13.17 7.37
CA ASP A 1194 -33.37 -12.97 5.98
C ASP A 1194 -33.09 -11.54 5.52
N GLY A 1195 -31.87 -11.27 5.03
CA GLY A 1195 -31.48 -9.97 4.50
C GLY A 1195 -30.61 -9.16 5.45
N ASP A 1196 -31.06 -7.95 5.82
CA ASP A 1196 -30.37 -7.09 6.80
C ASP A 1196 -30.67 -7.61 8.20
N VAL A 1197 -29.62 -8.03 8.89
CA VAL A 1197 -29.74 -8.68 10.20
C VAL A 1197 -29.64 -7.71 11.37
N SER A 1198 -29.53 -6.39 11.15
CA SER A 1198 -29.22 -5.41 12.21
C SER A 1198 -30.18 -5.36 13.40
N THR A 1199 -31.39 -5.89 13.27
CA THR A 1199 -32.39 -5.97 14.36
C THR A 1199 -32.97 -7.37 14.54
N ASP A 1200 -32.26 -8.41 14.12
CA ASP A 1200 -32.74 -9.79 14.14
C ASP A 1200 -32.59 -10.44 15.54
N HIS A 1201 -33.26 -9.87 16.55
CA HIS A 1201 -33.32 -10.43 17.89
C HIS A 1201 -34.38 -11.53 17.96
N ALA A 1202 -33.97 -12.71 18.41
CA ALA A 1202 -34.76 -13.92 18.37
C ALA A 1202 -34.66 -14.69 19.68
N ASP A 1203 -35.78 -15.29 20.08
CA ASP A 1203 -35.93 -15.98 21.35
C ASP A 1203 -36.25 -17.46 21.15
N TRP A 1204 -35.52 -18.31 21.87
CA TRP A 1204 -35.90 -19.68 22.18
C TRP A 1204 -36.52 -19.73 23.59
N ALA A 1205 -37.75 -19.21 23.71
CA ALA A 1205 -38.47 -19.12 24.97
C ALA A 1205 -38.96 -20.50 25.48
N ASP A 1206 -38.95 -20.69 26.80
CA ASP A 1206 -39.29 -21.95 27.49
C ASP A 1206 -38.57 -23.20 26.91
N ALA A 1207 -37.36 -23.01 26.36
CA ALA A 1207 -36.58 -24.05 25.72
C ALA A 1207 -36.18 -25.15 26.73
N LYS A 1208 -36.82 -26.32 26.63
CA LYS A 1208 -36.75 -27.39 27.61
C LYS A 1208 -36.39 -28.73 26.98
N LEU A 1209 -35.55 -29.48 27.67
CA LEU A 1209 -35.18 -30.86 27.37
C LEU A 1209 -35.81 -31.80 28.38
N THR A 1210 -36.45 -32.86 27.88
CA THR A 1210 -36.94 -33.96 28.71
C THR A 1210 -35.94 -35.11 28.67
N CYS A 1211 -35.34 -35.43 29.82
CA CYS A 1211 -34.27 -36.40 29.97
C CYS A 1211 -34.50 -37.28 31.20
N GLY A 1212 -34.12 -38.55 31.11
CA GLY A 1212 -34.42 -39.55 32.15
C GLY A 1212 -35.52 -40.51 31.70
N GLY A 1213 -35.09 -41.57 31.01
CA GLY A 1213 -35.97 -42.61 30.48
C GLY A 1213 -35.25 -43.57 29.54
N GLY A 1214 -34.14 -44.17 29.98
CA GLY A 1214 -33.41 -45.19 29.22
C GLY A 1214 -32.38 -45.88 30.11
N ALA A 1215 -32.60 -47.17 30.36
CA ALA A 1215 -31.68 -48.09 31.05
C ALA A 1215 -30.58 -48.58 30.11
#